data_AF-A0A4Y3QPT4-F1
#
_entry.id   AF-A0A4Y3QPT4-F1
#
_cell.length_a   1.000
_cell.length_b   1.000
_cell.length_c   1.000
_cell.angle_alpha   90.00
_cell.angle_beta   90.00
_cell.angle_gamma   90.00
#
_symmetry.space_group_name_H-M   'P 1'
#
loop_
_entity.id
_entity.type
_entity.pdbx_description
1 polymer ?
#
loop_
_entity_poly.entity_id
_entity_poly.type
_entity_poly.pdbx_seq_one_letter_code
_entity_poly.pdbx_strand_id
1 'polypeptide(L)'
;MTPRRPLIPRLLATAMAALLAGALAFPLTANAATGVPTDPNDGVPRVDPPVTYTNFQPLADPGLGAADYFQPKWFDTDGRHIQAHGGQIVTTTENGQTVYYWYGEDRTNGYWNSPGVAVYRSTDAKNWTNLGDALRSISTRDDLLTPYFEDLYDTVDENGQPRTEKIDALAYHLNSTQNSDYTAIFERPKVLHNAKTGKWVMWWHADGRTEPGGSTYARSMAAVAVSDSPAGPFRMTGAFRMPNRTDYQACTQYAVPGQARDMTVFQDDDGTAYISYSSEENYSLYVAELDDSYTNVTHTTDRDTLNVRQYSEDGRFPYIFDDGSSAAPERGKDFQIVKECGHLEAPAIFERDGTYSVVTSGATGWAPNPQTYYTAGDLMGTWIRGVDKDDANETVSYNAIPDGGDGLLSIGDVRRSTFGSQTTNVFELEPGKFVYMGDRWNEGKSDSTYVWLPLTVGENGRLEMHNPAAEDPARYGTGWDASYWDDKGFGHGTWKAVTTGLPETVRRGAAPQLPTSVPVDTSAGTAPVAVTWSSIDTSVLGPQTITGTLAADADFTAGRSFQRTITVAEPGIADIAPEATVTASSRNDLVATLTDGNATAKGWDDWTGNGYPRDSWLQFDWGTDRTFDSIVVHTYKDGATATWPSRIQVQYRDATGAWRDTAVEATLAQDASTPAPVAVIDAKTLPATSALRLRLTSQANTWQSIAEVDVWGNASAANVCRGGDASVSASFHQTKWATMPASNACDGRVGTAWSTWTDTGYQDSATFTIETSEIHRLNEVRFTNTEGTIAGVSLEYRDDHGNEWKPLPLTGDTPTVTNGSETTLSFPKLLATGLRLTFSTPGSYLKIPEIFVPEAGGIAHIEPLLPTQPNADGWYTAAPGPISLSHDSNTDVEVQYRIDGGAWQTGTTFDITADGDHRVDYRALWNGAEVPEVAGSLPVRIDTAAPTTEARVAKPSTLLRMMRPAAVFQALAPAEATVVFTATDATSGVALTEYSLDGTTWTAGSSVALTGAGDHVVRFRSTDVAGNVEHAQSATVTVVAGTAPGDGDGPGTGSGTPGAPGAPAGMVGGSGSSSGGTAGGLAITGSETPVVLGILALVLAGLGAALLGARRRRA
;
A
#
# COMPACT_ATOMS: atom_id res chain seq x y z
N MET A 1 48.75 31.71 -34.40
CA MET A 1 48.91 31.93 -35.86
C MET A 1 47.73 31.29 -36.59
N THR A 2 47.34 31.81 -37.75
CA THR A 2 46.22 31.41 -38.63
C THR A 2 46.69 30.57 -39.83
N PRO A 3 45.83 30.04 -40.75
CA PRO A 3 44.37 29.77 -40.73
C PRO A 3 43.96 28.37 -41.32
N ARG A 4 42.66 28.20 -41.67
CA ARG A 4 41.98 27.19 -42.55
C ARG A 4 41.25 26.06 -41.80
N ARG A 5 39.91 25.89 -41.82
CA ARG A 5 38.78 26.38 -42.68
C ARG A 5 38.78 25.77 -44.11
N PRO A 6 37.61 25.38 -44.69
CA PRO A 6 36.45 24.64 -44.17
C PRO A 6 36.02 23.49 -45.13
N LEU A 7 34.86 22.82 -44.91
CA LEU A 7 33.95 22.42 -46.01
C LEU A 7 32.52 22.02 -45.55
N ILE A 8 31.53 22.70 -46.13
CA ILE A 8 30.10 22.39 -46.29
C ILE A 8 29.81 22.79 -47.78
N PRO A 9 28.76 22.35 -48.52
CA PRO A 9 27.39 22.08 -48.05
C PRO A 9 26.49 21.09 -48.87
N ARG A 10 25.17 21.11 -48.59
CA ARG A 10 24.01 20.82 -49.49
C ARG A 10 23.73 19.33 -49.84
N LEU A 11 22.49 18.91 -50.18
CA LEU A 11 21.22 19.63 -50.44
C LEU A 11 19.98 18.75 -50.08
N LEU A 12 18.78 19.36 -50.07
CA LEU A 12 17.44 18.74 -50.06
C LEU A 12 17.25 17.82 -51.31
N ALA A 13 16.24 16.96 -51.51
CA ALA A 13 14.88 16.75 -50.96
C ALA A 13 14.46 15.26 -51.22
N THR A 14 13.29 14.65 -50.97
CA THR A 14 11.90 14.92 -50.46
C THR A 14 11.27 13.52 -50.15
N ALA A 15 10.08 13.25 -49.59
CA ALA A 15 8.89 14.01 -49.13
C ALA A 15 8.18 13.27 -47.96
N MET A 16 6.83 13.27 -47.92
CA MET A 16 5.95 12.68 -46.89
C MET A 16 5.23 11.40 -47.33
N ALA A 17 4.93 10.52 -46.36
CA ALA A 17 3.59 9.95 -46.14
C ALA A 17 3.42 9.74 -44.63
N ALA A 18 2.22 9.94 -44.07
CA ALA A 18 1.98 9.91 -42.63
C ALA A 18 0.61 9.31 -42.30
N LEU A 19 0.46 8.72 -41.11
CA LEU A 19 -0.71 8.78 -40.23
C LEU A 19 -0.52 7.94 -38.94
N LEU A 20 -1.26 8.30 -37.88
CA LEU A 20 -1.57 7.48 -36.70
C LEU A 20 -0.41 7.09 -35.76
N ALA A 21 0.20 8.09 -35.12
CA ALA A 21 0.72 8.00 -33.76
C ALA A 21 0.59 9.39 -33.11
N GLY A 22 -0.47 9.62 -32.33
CA GLY A 22 -0.89 10.98 -31.98
C GLY A 22 -1.87 11.09 -30.82
N ALA A 23 -1.48 10.57 -29.66
CA ALA A 23 -2.10 10.83 -28.36
C ALA A 23 -1.06 10.62 -27.25
N LEU A 24 -1.26 11.25 -26.09
CA LEU A 24 -0.52 11.03 -24.83
C LEU A 24 1.00 11.31 -24.80
N ALA A 25 1.51 12.10 -25.75
CA ALA A 25 2.75 12.86 -25.56
C ALA A 25 2.41 14.34 -25.27
N PHE A 26 1.81 14.60 -24.11
CA PHE A 26 1.68 15.97 -23.60
C PHE A 26 3.05 16.43 -23.12
N PRO A 27 3.62 17.53 -23.63
CA PRO A 27 4.72 18.18 -22.94
C PRO A 27 4.18 18.74 -21.63
N LEU A 28 4.77 18.35 -20.50
CA LEU A 28 4.72 19.17 -19.30
C LEU A 28 5.36 20.51 -19.67
N THR A 29 4.55 21.53 -19.95
CA THR A 29 5.03 22.89 -20.22
C THR A 29 5.40 23.58 -18.92
N ALA A 30 6.35 23.00 -18.20
CA ALA A 30 7.26 23.78 -17.41
C ALA A 30 7.86 24.85 -18.34
N ASN A 31 7.70 26.12 -18.00
CA ASN A 31 8.41 27.17 -18.72
C ASN A 31 9.91 26.94 -18.49
N ALA A 32 10.61 26.45 -19.53
CA ALA A 32 12.04 26.15 -19.49
C ALA A 32 12.86 27.44 -19.37
N ALA A 33 12.88 28.01 -18.17
CA ALA A 33 13.43 29.32 -17.86
C ALA A 33 14.94 29.26 -17.61
N THR A 34 15.69 28.78 -18.61
CA THR A 34 17.13 29.02 -18.69
C THR A 34 17.34 30.53 -18.84
N GLY A 35 17.54 31.21 -17.71
CA GLY A 35 17.62 32.68 -17.64
C GLY A 35 16.40 33.36 -17.03
N VAL A 36 15.83 32.83 -15.93
CA VAL A 36 15.08 33.68 -14.98
C VAL A 36 15.98 34.87 -14.60
N PRO A 37 15.54 36.13 -14.75
CA PRO A 37 16.31 37.28 -14.29
C PRO A 37 16.61 37.20 -12.79
N THR A 38 17.75 37.72 -12.37
CA THR A 38 18.06 37.92 -10.95
C THR A 38 18.04 39.42 -10.64
N ASP A 39 17.76 39.78 -9.39
CA ASP A 39 17.98 41.15 -8.95
C ASP A 39 19.48 41.50 -9.05
N PRO A 40 19.85 42.64 -9.66
CA PRO A 40 21.25 42.98 -9.90
C PRO A 40 22.04 43.36 -8.64
N ASN A 41 21.38 43.52 -7.47
CA ASN A 41 22.03 43.91 -6.23
C ASN A 41 22.51 42.70 -5.40
N ASP A 42 21.77 41.60 -5.41
CA ASP A 42 22.02 40.41 -4.56
C ASP A 42 21.98 39.06 -5.30
N GLY A 43 21.46 39.00 -6.54
CA GLY A 43 21.39 37.76 -7.31
C GLY A 43 20.17 36.87 -7.01
N VAL A 44 19.21 37.29 -6.18
CA VAL A 44 17.98 36.54 -5.94
C VAL A 44 17.11 36.51 -7.22
N PRO A 45 16.58 35.35 -7.65
CA PRO A 45 15.72 35.28 -8.84
C PRO A 45 14.48 36.17 -8.72
N ARG A 46 14.07 36.81 -9.83
CA ARG A 46 12.93 37.75 -9.87
C ARG A 46 12.15 37.69 -11.19
N VAL A 47 10.85 37.94 -11.11
CA VAL A 47 9.91 38.07 -12.24
C VAL A 47 9.14 39.40 -12.19
N ASP A 48 8.78 39.92 -13.35
CA ASP A 48 7.97 41.14 -13.52
C ASP A 48 7.06 40.94 -14.76
N PRO A 49 5.71 40.99 -14.63
CA PRO A 49 4.96 41.18 -13.38
C PRO A 49 5.09 40.00 -12.40
N PRO A 50 4.77 40.21 -11.10
CA PRO A 50 4.67 39.13 -10.11
C PRO A 50 3.67 38.04 -10.52
N VAL A 51 3.90 36.82 -10.02
CA VAL A 51 3.02 35.65 -10.26
C VAL A 51 1.98 35.56 -9.15
N THR A 52 0.74 35.23 -9.51
CA THR A 52 -0.32 34.86 -8.57
C THR A 52 -0.62 33.37 -8.70
N TYR A 53 -0.60 32.65 -7.57
CA TYR A 53 -0.74 31.20 -7.49
C TYR A 53 -2.15 30.82 -7.05
N THR A 54 -2.85 29.99 -7.82
CA THR A 54 -4.12 29.36 -7.39
C THR A 54 -3.88 28.01 -6.70
N ASN A 55 -2.79 27.34 -7.07
CA ASN A 55 -2.42 25.98 -6.68
C ASN A 55 -0.99 26.02 -6.10
N PHE A 56 -0.64 25.03 -5.28
CA PHE A 56 0.77 24.74 -4.96
C PHE A 56 1.51 24.31 -6.22
N GLN A 57 2.80 24.61 -6.33
CA GLN A 57 3.55 24.38 -7.56
C GLN A 57 3.70 22.86 -7.86
N PRO A 58 3.65 22.43 -9.13
CA PRO A 58 3.86 21.04 -9.49
C PRO A 58 5.33 20.65 -9.30
N LEU A 59 5.58 19.45 -8.79
CA LEU A 59 6.92 18.97 -8.46
C LEU A 59 7.47 18.01 -9.53
N ALA A 60 8.71 18.29 -9.97
CA ALA A 60 9.55 17.34 -10.68
C ALA A 60 10.84 17.08 -9.89
N ASP A 61 11.32 15.83 -9.90
CA ASP A 61 12.71 15.50 -9.58
C ASP A 61 13.42 14.94 -10.84
N PRO A 62 14.02 15.81 -11.67
CA PRO A 62 14.84 15.39 -12.81
C PRO A 62 16.22 14.84 -12.39
N GLY A 63 16.55 14.84 -11.09
CA GLY A 63 17.78 14.32 -10.52
C GLY A 63 18.87 15.37 -10.34
N LEU A 64 19.66 15.21 -9.27
CA LEU A 64 20.79 16.08 -8.94
C LEU A 64 21.81 16.12 -10.09
N GLY A 65 21.85 17.25 -10.81
CA GLY A 65 22.68 17.45 -12.01
C GLY A 65 21.90 17.81 -13.28
N ALA A 66 20.57 17.71 -13.27
CA ALA A 66 19.73 18.28 -14.31
C ALA A 66 19.75 19.82 -14.27
N ALA A 67 19.69 20.47 -15.44
CA ALA A 67 19.81 21.93 -15.55
C ALA A 67 18.62 22.71 -14.94
N ASP A 68 17.51 22.02 -14.74
CA ASP A 68 16.25 22.46 -14.15
C ASP A 68 16.00 21.85 -12.76
N TYR A 69 17.00 21.21 -12.14
CA TYR A 69 16.85 20.59 -10.81
C TYR A 69 16.36 21.57 -9.74
N PHE A 70 16.89 22.79 -9.70
CA PHE A 70 16.43 23.85 -8.80
C PHE A 70 15.25 24.63 -9.40
N GLN A 71 14.20 23.91 -9.81
CA GLN A 71 12.91 24.44 -10.26
C GLN A 71 11.76 23.63 -9.65
N PRO A 72 10.56 24.22 -9.49
CA PRO A 72 10.23 25.62 -9.80
C PRO A 72 10.77 26.61 -8.74
N LYS A 73 10.96 27.88 -9.14
CA LYS A 73 11.10 28.99 -8.19
C LYS A 73 9.71 29.45 -7.71
N TRP A 74 9.60 29.80 -6.43
CA TRP A 74 8.39 30.38 -5.82
C TRP A 74 8.62 31.86 -5.54
N PHE A 75 7.76 32.73 -6.09
CA PHE A 75 7.89 34.18 -5.99
C PHE A 75 6.89 34.78 -5.00
N ASP A 76 7.30 35.82 -4.28
CA ASP A 76 6.45 36.66 -3.43
C ASP A 76 5.58 37.63 -4.24
N THR A 77 4.72 38.40 -3.57
CA THR A 77 3.83 39.38 -4.20
C THR A 77 4.55 40.53 -4.91
N ASP A 78 5.83 40.74 -4.66
CA ASP A 78 6.70 41.70 -5.35
C ASP A 78 7.55 41.04 -6.46
N GLY A 79 7.30 39.75 -6.74
CA GLY A 79 7.91 38.98 -7.80
C GLY A 79 9.32 38.47 -7.50
N ARG A 80 9.81 38.59 -6.25
CA ARG A 80 11.14 38.12 -5.81
C ARG A 80 11.04 36.69 -5.28
N HIS A 81 12.05 35.85 -5.53
CA HIS A 81 12.05 34.48 -5.03
C HIS A 81 12.15 34.48 -3.51
N ILE A 82 11.14 33.87 -2.86
CA ILE A 82 11.01 33.78 -1.40
C ILE A 82 12.32 33.25 -0.80
N GLN A 83 12.80 33.89 0.26
CA GLN A 83 13.97 33.51 1.03
C GLN A 83 13.53 33.11 2.45
N ALA A 84 13.05 31.88 2.61
CA ALA A 84 12.54 31.35 3.87
C ALA A 84 12.87 29.85 4.02
N HIS A 85 14.12 29.52 3.72
CA HIS A 85 14.70 28.18 3.78
C HIS A 85 14.83 27.71 5.24
N GLY A 86 14.87 26.41 5.51
CA GLY A 86 14.91 25.90 6.89
C GLY A 86 13.59 26.09 7.67
N GLY A 87 12.54 26.56 6.99
CA GLY A 87 11.48 27.34 7.62
C GLY A 87 10.41 26.60 8.42
N GLN A 88 9.33 27.31 8.70
CA GLN A 88 8.05 26.79 9.20
C GLN A 88 6.90 27.68 8.79
N ILE A 89 5.72 27.06 8.57
CA ILE A 89 4.44 27.75 8.50
C ILE A 89 3.80 27.75 9.89
N VAL A 90 3.44 28.94 10.39
CA VAL A 90 2.68 29.12 11.63
C VAL A 90 1.31 29.69 11.29
N THR A 91 0.27 28.94 11.62
CA THR A 91 -1.12 29.29 11.35
C THR A 91 -1.73 30.04 12.52
N THR A 92 -2.46 31.13 12.25
CA THR A 92 -3.18 31.93 13.26
C THR A 92 -4.46 32.52 12.66
N THR A 93 -5.20 33.31 13.45
CA THR A 93 -6.42 34.01 12.99
C THR A 93 -6.30 35.52 13.18
N GLU A 94 -6.38 36.29 12.09
CA GLU A 94 -6.50 37.75 12.15
C GLU A 94 -7.89 38.18 11.66
N ASN A 95 -8.60 38.99 12.45
CA ASN A 95 -9.93 39.52 12.11
C ASN A 95 -11.00 38.45 11.76
N GLY A 96 -10.80 37.20 12.18
CA GLY A 96 -11.68 36.06 11.86
C GLY A 96 -11.34 35.32 10.55
N GLN A 97 -10.19 35.61 9.93
CA GLN A 97 -9.66 34.90 8.78
C GLN A 97 -8.37 34.16 9.17
N THR A 98 -8.18 32.94 8.65
CA THR A 98 -6.92 32.19 8.76
C THR A 98 -5.78 32.94 8.09
N VAL A 99 -4.66 33.07 8.79
CA VAL A 99 -3.43 33.71 8.33
C VAL A 99 -2.26 32.78 8.59
N TYR A 100 -1.40 32.65 7.59
CA TYR A 100 -0.19 31.84 7.66
C TYR A 100 1.03 32.77 7.67
N TYR A 101 1.97 32.52 8.57
CA TYR A 101 3.27 33.17 8.62
C TYR A 101 4.36 32.15 8.27
N TRP A 102 5.13 32.41 7.21
CA TRP A 102 6.27 31.59 6.80
C TRP A 102 7.54 32.26 7.30
N TYR A 103 8.17 31.66 8.30
CA TYR A 103 9.49 32.04 8.80
C TYR A 103 10.57 31.19 8.14
N GLY A 104 11.76 31.76 7.91
CA GLY A 104 12.89 30.99 7.44
C GLY A 104 14.17 31.81 7.35
N GLU A 105 15.29 31.11 7.12
CA GLU A 105 16.62 31.69 6.92
C GLU A 105 16.60 32.62 5.72
N ASP A 106 16.99 33.89 5.88
CA ASP A 106 17.25 34.73 4.71
C ASP A 106 18.63 34.37 4.14
N ARG A 107 18.62 33.66 3.02
CA ARG A 107 19.82 33.29 2.25
C ARG A 107 20.06 34.24 1.06
N THR A 108 19.50 35.46 1.06
CA THR A 108 19.73 36.52 0.05
C THR A 108 21.22 36.71 -0.26
N ASN A 109 22.08 36.77 0.76
CA ASN A 109 23.53 36.92 0.63
C ASN A 109 24.28 35.57 0.41
N GLY A 110 23.54 34.49 0.15
CA GLY A 110 23.99 33.11 0.22
C GLY A 110 24.03 32.58 1.66
N TYR A 111 24.79 31.51 1.86
CA TYR A 111 24.90 30.82 3.15
C TYR A 111 25.45 31.75 4.27
N TRP A 112 26.42 32.61 3.95
CA TRP A 112 27.13 33.47 4.91
C TRP A 112 26.66 34.92 4.83
N ASN A 113 26.86 35.68 5.91
CA ASN A 113 26.42 37.07 6.02
C ASN A 113 24.89 37.20 5.82
N SER A 114 24.14 36.17 6.23
CA SER A 114 22.67 36.11 6.19
C SER A 114 22.07 37.33 6.91
N PRO A 115 21.08 38.03 6.33
CA PRO A 115 20.34 39.09 7.02
C PRO A 115 19.72 38.63 8.36
N GLY A 116 19.33 37.36 8.45
CA GLY A 116 18.82 36.72 9.65
C GLY A 116 17.69 35.75 9.32
N VAL A 117 16.53 35.96 9.94
CA VAL A 117 15.30 35.19 9.71
C VAL A 117 14.25 36.09 9.07
N ALA A 118 13.91 35.84 7.81
CA ALA A 118 12.84 36.52 7.12
C ALA A 118 11.45 35.99 7.56
N VAL A 119 10.42 36.81 7.37
CA VAL A 119 9.02 36.41 7.54
C VAL A 119 8.14 36.90 6.39
N TYR A 120 7.29 36.00 5.91
CA TYR A 120 6.28 36.25 4.88
C TYR A 120 4.89 35.96 5.46
N ARG A 121 3.85 36.65 4.97
CA ARG A 121 2.46 36.46 5.39
C ARG A 121 1.58 36.07 4.21
N SER A 122 0.68 35.11 4.41
CA SER A 122 -0.32 34.67 3.43
C SER A 122 -1.70 34.48 4.09
N THR A 123 -2.74 34.41 3.25
CA THR A 123 -4.12 34.03 3.64
C THR A 123 -4.64 32.81 2.87
N ASP A 124 -3.80 32.18 2.04
CA ASP A 124 -4.15 31.04 1.18
C ASP A 124 -3.01 29.99 1.09
N ALA A 125 -1.93 30.19 1.86
CA ALA A 125 -0.66 29.45 1.87
C ALA A 125 0.10 29.42 0.53
N LYS A 126 -0.31 30.21 -0.48
CA LYS A 126 0.18 30.15 -1.86
C LYS A 126 0.79 31.48 -2.32
N ASN A 127 0.13 32.58 -2.01
CA ASN A 127 0.54 33.94 -2.31
C ASN A 127 1.11 34.58 -1.04
N TRP A 128 2.39 34.94 -1.08
CA TRP A 128 3.17 35.35 0.08
C TRP A 128 3.63 36.79 -0.03
N THR A 129 3.27 37.63 0.94
CA THR A 129 3.77 39.01 1.06
C THR A 129 4.97 39.05 1.99
N ASN A 130 6.08 39.58 1.49
CA ASN A 130 7.32 39.74 2.23
C ASN A 130 7.18 40.85 3.28
N LEU A 131 7.56 40.59 4.53
CA LEU A 131 7.55 41.57 5.62
C LEU A 131 8.97 41.95 6.10
N GLY A 132 10.01 41.38 5.50
CA GLY A 132 11.42 41.57 5.87
C GLY A 132 11.91 40.65 6.99
N ASP A 133 13.02 41.01 7.62
CA ASP A 133 13.62 40.23 8.72
C ASP A 133 12.79 40.33 10.01
N ALA A 134 12.27 39.19 10.46
CA ALA A 134 11.72 39.02 11.80
C ALA A 134 12.82 39.14 12.87
N LEU A 135 13.96 38.48 12.66
CA LEU A 135 15.16 38.52 13.50
C LEU A 135 16.35 38.90 12.63
N ARG A 136 17.17 39.86 13.06
CA ARG A 136 18.35 40.32 12.31
C ARG A 136 19.66 39.81 12.92
N SER A 137 20.56 39.37 12.06
CA SER A 137 21.97 39.15 12.38
C SER A 137 22.74 40.49 12.38
N ILE A 138 24.02 40.45 12.74
CA ILE A 138 24.95 41.58 12.58
C ILE A 138 26.12 41.20 11.67
N SER A 139 26.68 42.18 10.99
CA SER A 139 27.97 42.05 10.29
C SER A 139 29.14 42.47 11.20
N THR A 140 28.98 43.52 11.98
CA THR A 140 30.00 44.05 12.90
C THR A 140 29.46 44.19 14.32
N ARG A 141 30.36 44.19 15.30
CA ARG A 141 30.02 44.46 16.71
C ARG A 141 29.33 45.81 16.90
N ASP A 142 29.71 46.81 16.11
CA ASP A 142 29.21 48.18 16.23
C ASP A 142 27.80 48.34 15.65
N ASP A 143 27.30 47.34 14.89
CA ASP A 143 25.92 47.29 14.41
C ASP A 143 24.93 47.25 15.59
N LEU A 144 25.33 46.64 16.72
CA LEU A 144 24.54 46.59 17.95
C LEU A 144 24.31 47.98 18.58
N LEU A 145 25.14 48.97 18.24
CA LEU A 145 25.01 50.38 18.67
C LEU A 145 24.13 51.20 17.72
N THR A 146 23.56 50.60 16.66
CA THR A 146 22.60 51.30 15.78
C THR A 146 21.22 51.36 16.45
N PRO A 147 20.36 52.36 16.14
CA PRO A 147 19.08 52.55 16.84
C PRO A 147 18.19 51.30 16.85
N TYR A 148 18.18 50.50 15.77
CA TYR A 148 17.40 49.27 15.71
C TYR A 148 17.82 48.25 16.79
N PHE A 149 19.12 48.07 17.01
CA PHE A 149 19.62 47.12 18.01
C PHE A 149 19.65 47.74 19.42
N GLU A 150 19.81 49.06 19.54
CA GLU A 150 19.75 49.75 20.82
C GLU A 150 18.34 49.74 21.42
N ASP A 151 17.32 50.15 20.65
CA ASP A 151 15.91 50.11 21.05
C ASP A 151 15.45 48.68 21.40
N LEU A 152 16.12 47.67 20.82
CA LEU A 152 15.81 46.25 20.98
C LEU A 152 16.56 45.58 22.15
N TYR A 153 17.77 46.03 22.51
CA TYR A 153 18.62 45.33 23.47
C TYR A 153 19.16 46.17 24.65
N ASP A 154 18.93 47.49 24.71
CA ASP A 154 19.48 48.36 25.77
C ASP A 154 21.01 48.19 25.89
N THR A 155 21.73 48.45 24.79
CA THR A 155 23.18 48.18 24.69
C THR A 155 24.03 49.35 25.16
N VAL A 156 23.45 50.52 25.43
CA VAL A 156 24.11 51.71 25.97
C VAL A 156 23.58 51.99 27.38
N ASP A 157 24.44 52.51 28.27
CA ASP A 157 24.07 52.87 29.65
C ASP A 157 23.46 54.28 29.78
N GLU A 158 23.00 54.62 30.97
CA GLU A 158 22.43 55.94 31.30
C GLU A 158 23.42 57.13 31.11
N ASN A 159 24.71 56.84 30.91
CA ASN A 159 25.79 57.80 30.66
C ASN A 159 26.23 57.84 29.19
N GLY A 160 25.53 57.12 28.29
CA GLY A 160 25.88 57.04 26.87
C GLY A 160 27.09 56.15 26.56
N GLN A 161 27.45 55.20 27.44
CA GLN A 161 28.57 54.28 27.28
C GLN A 161 28.11 52.87 26.87
N PRO A 162 28.76 52.21 25.88
CA PRO A 162 28.45 50.83 25.48
C PRO A 162 28.58 49.81 26.62
N ARG A 163 27.51 49.06 26.89
CA ARG A 163 27.42 47.90 27.80
C ARG A 163 28.19 46.71 27.21
N THR A 164 29.52 46.84 27.20
CA THR A 164 30.45 45.98 26.45
C THR A 164 30.24 44.49 26.68
N GLU A 165 29.97 44.04 27.91
CA GLU A 165 29.72 42.61 28.19
C GLU A 165 28.43 42.08 27.53
N LYS A 166 27.34 42.87 27.49
CA LYS A 166 26.09 42.50 26.79
C LYS A 166 26.30 42.50 25.28
N ILE A 167 27.02 43.50 24.76
CA ILE A 167 27.36 43.63 23.33
C ILE A 167 28.22 42.45 22.87
N ASP A 168 29.25 42.06 23.64
CA ASP A 168 30.16 40.98 23.28
C ASP A 168 29.45 39.61 23.32
N ALA A 169 28.55 39.40 24.28
CA ALA A 169 27.72 38.19 24.38
C ALA A 169 26.72 38.07 23.22
N LEU A 170 26.03 39.16 22.86
CA LEU A 170 25.13 39.20 21.70
C LEU A 170 25.91 39.05 20.38
N ALA A 171 27.04 39.75 20.23
CA ALA A 171 27.84 39.71 19.00
C ALA A 171 28.45 38.32 18.74
N TYR A 172 28.77 37.55 19.77
CA TYR A 172 29.18 36.16 19.64
C TYR A 172 28.09 35.32 18.93
N HIS A 173 26.82 35.45 19.35
CA HIS A 173 25.72 34.66 18.81
C HIS A 173 25.06 35.23 17.55
N LEU A 174 25.18 36.54 17.28
CA LEU A 174 24.48 37.21 16.17
C LEU A 174 25.36 37.53 14.95
N ASN A 175 26.69 37.47 15.03
CA ASN A 175 27.56 37.91 13.93
C ASN A 175 27.70 36.86 12.81
N SER A 176 26.99 37.03 11.69
CA SER A 176 26.94 36.08 10.57
C SER A 176 28.10 36.20 9.57
N THR A 177 29.08 37.08 9.80
CA THR A 177 30.19 37.35 8.87
C THR A 177 31.14 36.16 8.77
N GLN A 178 31.28 35.58 7.56
CA GLN A 178 32.10 34.38 7.29
C GLN A 178 33.52 34.41 7.90
N ASN A 179 34.14 35.59 7.83
CA ASN A 179 35.52 35.84 8.26
C ASN A 179 35.64 36.31 9.72
N SER A 180 34.55 36.28 10.49
CA SER A 180 34.58 36.52 11.94
C SER A 180 35.26 35.34 12.66
N ASP A 181 36.13 35.66 13.62
CA ASP A 181 36.71 34.71 14.57
C ASP A 181 35.63 33.86 15.25
N TYR A 182 34.48 34.48 15.50
CA TYR A 182 33.31 33.89 16.15
C TYR A 182 32.08 34.02 15.25
N THR A 183 32.19 33.69 13.95
CA THR A 183 31.04 33.64 13.04
C THR A 183 29.94 32.76 13.61
N ALA A 184 28.70 33.22 13.50
CA ALA A 184 27.47 32.56 13.88
C ALA A 184 26.72 32.05 12.64
N ILE A 185 25.89 31.03 12.85
CA ILE A 185 24.97 30.45 11.86
C ILE A 185 23.57 30.50 12.44
N PHE A 186 22.60 30.85 11.59
CA PHE A 186 21.17 30.81 11.89
C PHE A 186 20.56 29.74 11.01
N GLU A 187 20.18 28.60 11.57
CA GLU A 187 19.57 27.50 10.83
C GLU A 187 18.24 27.04 11.44
N ARG A 188 17.36 26.56 10.57
CA ARG A 188 16.04 25.99 10.86
C ARG A 188 15.12 26.78 11.80
N PRO A 189 14.96 28.10 11.68
CA PRO A 189 14.14 28.90 12.60
C PRO A 189 12.67 28.45 12.59
N LYS A 190 12.10 28.37 13.79
CA LYS A 190 10.71 27.98 14.09
C LYS A 190 10.09 28.98 15.05
N VAL A 191 8.77 29.12 15.05
CA VAL A 191 8.06 30.10 15.89
C VAL A 191 6.79 29.51 16.51
N LEU A 192 6.60 29.74 17.81
CA LEU A 192 5.38 29.44 18.55
C LEU A 192 4.65 30.72 18.97
N HIS A 193 3.35 30.62 19.22
CA HIS A 193 2.57 31.71 19.84
C HIS A 193 2.13 31.31 21.25
N ASN A 194 2.77 31.91 22.25
CA ASN A 194 2.47 31.64 23.65
C ASN A 194 1.23 32.44 24.09
N ALA A 195 0.07 31.78 24.15
CA ALA A 195 -1.19 32.38 24.57
C ALA A 195 -1.22 32.80 26.06
N LYS A 196 -0.32 32.27 26.91
CA LYS A 196 -0.20 32.62 28.34
C LYS A 196 0.49 33.99 28.51
N THR A 197 1.45 34.31 27.65
CA THR A 197 2.25 35.56 27.71
C THR A 197 1.88 36.59 26.65
N GLY A 198 1.17 36.19 25.59
CA GLY A 198 0.89 37.00 24.40
C GLY A 198 2.11 37.24 23.50
N LYS A 199 3.18 36.46 23.68
CA LYS A 199 4.43 36.58 22.90
C LYS A 199 4.50 35.57 21.77
N TRP A 200 5.10 36.00 20.67
CA TRP A 200 5.66 35.12 19.66
C TRP A 200 7.07 34.73 20.10
N VAL A 201 7.40 33.45 20.06
CA VAL A 201 8.66 32.90 20.57
C VAL A 201 9.33 32.10 19.47
N MET A 202 10.47 32.60 18.98
CA MET A 202 11.27 32.00 17.92
C MET A 202 12.40 31.17 18.52
N TRP A 203 12.53 29.91 18.09
CA TRP A 203 13.70 29.06 18.35
C TRP A 203 14.46 28.79 17.05
N TRP A 204 15.79 28.71 17.10
CA TRP A 204 16.60 28.33 15.94
C TRP A 204 17.90 27.63 16.34
N HIS A 205 18.47 26.86 15.40
CA HIS A 205 19.80 26.27 15.53
C HIS A 205 20.84 27.38 15.41
N ALA A 206 21.44 27.75 16.55
CA ALA A 206 22.47 28.75 16.65
C ALA A 206 23.84 28.08 16.73
N ASP A 207 24.43 27.82 15.56
CA ASP A 207 25.80 27.33 15.50
C ASP A 207 26.84 28.43 15.30
N GLY A 208 28.10 28.03 15.19
CA GLY A 208 29.20 28.92 14.88
C GLY A 208 30.55 28.43 15.37
N ARG A 209 31.53 29.33 15.28
CA ARG A 209 32.86 29.12 15.85
C ARG A 209 32.85 29.34 17.36
N THR A 210 33.42 28.36 18.09
CA THR A 210 33.78 28.49 19.50
C THR A 210 35.16 29.13 19.70
N GLU A 211 36.05 29.02 18.71
CA GLU A 211 37.40 29.58 18.69
C GLU A 211 37.82 30.10 17.29
N PRO A 212 38.73 31.08 17.20
CA PRO A 212 39.18 31.67 15.93
C PRO A 212 39.70 30.62 14.94
N GLY A 213 39.09 30.56 13.76
CA GLY A 213 39.46 29.60 12.70
C GLY A 213 39.01 28.15 12.94
N GLY A 214 38.30 27.86 14.04
CA GLY A 214 37.75 26.54 14.33
C GLY A 214 36.58 26.13 13.42
N SER A 215 36.02 24.94 13.70
CA SER A 215 34.81 24.45 13.02
C SER A 215 33.64 25.42 13.21
N THR A 216 32.83 25.59 12.16
CA THR A 216 31.64 26.45 12.19
C THR A 216 30.41 25.75 12.78
N TYR A 217 30.47 24.44 13.02
CA TYR A 217 29.41 23.65 13.68
C TYR A 217 29.79 23.20 15.10
N ALA A 218 30.58 24.04 15.80
CA ALA A 218 31.15 23.71 17.11
C ALA A 218 30.30 24.18 18.30
N ARG A 219 29.42 25.17 18.13
CA ARG A 219 28.56 25.67 19.21
C ARG A 219 27.41 24.73 19.48
N SER A 220 26.74 24.22 18.44
CA SER A 220 25.60 23.30 18.53
C SER A 220 24.64 23.68 19.68
N MET A 221 24.07 24.88 19.59
CA MET A 221 23.11 25.42 20.56
C MET A 221 21.73 25.64 19.93
N ALA A 222 20.69 25.55 20.77
CA ALA A 222 19.37 26.08 20.48
C ALA A 222 19.28 27.51 21.05
N ALA A 223 19.00 28.50 20.20
CA ALA A 223 18.78 29.88 20.64
C ALA A 223 17.32 30.30 20.51
N VAL A 224 16.96 31.31 21.30
CA VAL A 224 15.57 31.73 21.48
C VAL A 224 15.44 33.26 21.52
N ALA A 225 14.38 33.75 20.90
CA ALA A 225 14.02 35.17 20.82
C ALA A 225 12.50 35.38 20.97
N VAL A 226 12.09 36.56 21.43
CA VAL A 226 10.67 36.90 21.65
C VAL A 226 10.24 38.15 20.90
N SER A 227 8.96 38.25 20.55
CA SER A 227 8.33 39.46 20.03
C SER A 227 6.88 39.64 20.49
N ASP A 228 6.39 40.88 20.44
CA ASP A 228 4.97 41.25 20.58
C ASP A 228 4.20 41.14 19.24
N SER A 229 4.88 40.75 18.16
CA SER A 229 4.38 40.78 16.78
C SER A 229 4.85 39.53 16.02
N PRO A 230 3.99 38.88 15.21
CA PRO A 230 4.43 37.78 14.34
C PRO A 230 5.45 38.26 13.31
N ALA A 231 5.37 39.51 12.86
CA ALA A 231 6.32 40.11 11.92
C ALA A 231 7.64 40.55 12.58
N GLY A 232 7.83 40.33 13.88
CA GLY A 232 8.93 40.89 14.65
C GLY A 232 8.79 42.40 14.91
N PRO A 233 9.87 43.08 15.34
CA PRO A 233 11.22 42.53 15.52
C PRO A 233 11.28 41.53 16.69
N PHE A 234 12.02 40.45 16.50
CA PHE A 234 12.34 39.46 17.52
C PHE A 234 13.63 39.83 18.25
N ARG A 235 13.61 39.63 19.57
CA ARG A 235 14.68 39.98 20.50
C ARG A 235 15.22 38.73 21.18
N MET A 236 16.49 38.41 20.96
CA MET A 236 17.17 37.26 21.57
C MET A 236 17.14 37.34 23.11
N THR A 237 16.74 36.24 23.75
CA THR A 237 16.66 36.07 25.21
C THR A 237 17.57 34.96 25.74
N GLY A 238 18.00 34.02 24.89
CA GLY A 238 18.89 32.93 25.28
C GLY A 238 19.56 32.19 24.12
N ALA A 239 20.66 31.49 24.42
CA ALA A 239 21.30 30.50 23.55
C ALA A 239 21.94 29.41 24.40
N PHE A 240 21.52 28.17 24.18
CA PHE A 240 21.63 27.11 25.17
C PHE A 240 22.12 25.78 24.61
N ARG A 241 22.77 25.00 25.48
CA ARG A 241 22.86 23.55 25.36
C ARG A 241 21.63 22.93 26.05
N MET A 242 21.17 21.79 25.54
CA MET A 242 19.88 21.19 25.88
C MET A 242 20.03 19.96 26.81
N PRO A 243 18.94 19.49 27.46
CA PRO A 243 18.94 18.25 28.24
C PRO A 243 19.45 17.04 27.44
N ASN A 244 20.16 16.14 28.12
CA ASN A 244 20.94 15.08 27.49
C ASN A 244 21.14 13.91 28.48
N ARG A 245 21.25 12.68 27.99
CA ARG A 245 21.52 11.53 28.86
C ARG A 245 22.90 11.63 29.51
N THR A 246 23.06 11.03 30.68
CA THR A 246 24.33 11.06 31.44
C THR A 246 25.48 10.37 30.71
N ASP A 247 25.18 9.41 29.85
CA ASP A 247 26.10 8.62 29.01
C ASP A 247 26.13 9.10 27.55
N TYR A 248 26.00 10.41 27.32
CA TYR A 248 25.90 11.07 25.99
C TYR A 248 26.95 10.68 24.93
N GLN A 249 28.03 10.00 25.30
CA GLN A 249 29.05 9.48 24.38
C GLN A 249 28.79 8.02 23.93
N ALA A 250 27.68 7.39 24.31
CA ALA A 250 27.39 5.99 24.03
C ALA A 250 27.33 5.65 22.53
N CYS A 251 26.84 6.57 21.70
CA CYS A 251 26.89 6.40 20.24
C CYS A 251 28.26 6.78 19.63
N THR A 252 28.97 7.76 20.21
CA THR A 252 30.26 8.24 19.69
C THR A 252 31.10 8.97 20.74
N GLN A 253 32.41 8.66 20.77
CA GLN A 253 33.39 9.28 21.68
C GLN A 253 33.61 10.79 21.42
N TYR A 254 33.12 11.31 20.29
CA TYR A 254 33.28 12.71 19.89
C TYR A 254 32.13 13.61 20.34
N ALA A 255 31.03 13.04 20.83
CA ALA A 255 29.90 13.79 21.38
C ALA A 255 30.35 14.68 22.56
N VAL A 256 29.73 15.85 22.66
CA VAL A 256 29.92 16.81 23.77
C VAL A 256 28.57 17.11 24.44
N PRO A 257 28.52 17.54 25.71
CA PRO A 257 27.27 17.68 26.46
C PRO A 257 26.19 18.56 25.80
N GLY A 258 24.96 18.05 25.70
CA GLY A 258 23.77 18.85 25.42
C GLY A 258 23.70 19.51 24.04
N GLN A 259 24.32 18.92 23.02
CA GLN A 259 24.28 19.47 21.65
C GLN A 259 22.84 19.60 21.14
N ALA A 260 22.55 20.71 20.48
CA ALA A 260 21.39 20.87 19.62
C ALA A 260 21.85 21.40 18.27
N ARG A 261 21.60 20.65 17.20
CA ARG A 261 21.77 21.10 15.81
C ARG A 261 20.42 21.25 15.14
N ASP A 262 20.23 20.52 14.04
CA ASP A 262 18.96 20.39 13.34
C ASP A 262 17.80 20.18 14.32
N MET A 263 16.85 21.11 14.29
CA MET A 263 15.83 21.25 15.32
C MET A 263 14.46 21.61 14.77
N THR A 264 13.46 21.40 15.61
CA THR A 264 12.13 21.96 15.45
C THR A 264 11.46 22.20 16.81
N VAL A 265 10.32 22.87 16.81
CA VAL A 265 9.45 22.99 18.00
C VAL A 265 8.04 22.55 17.67
N PHE A 266 7.34 22.07 18.69
CA PHE A 266 5.95 21.66 18.65
C PHE A 266 5.19 22.33 19.79
N GLN A 267 3.92 22.64 19.58
CA GLN A 267 3.01 23.19 20.59
C GLN A 267 1.77 22.32 20.56
N ASP A 268 1.46 21.73 21.71
CA ASP A 268 0.35 20.78 21.87
C ASP A 268 -0.98 21.53 22.09
N ASP A 269 -2.10 20.83 21.87
CA ASP A 269 -3.46 21.35 21.97
C ASP A 269 -3.81 21.83 23.40
N ASP A 270 -3.11 21.32 24.42
CA ASP A 270 -3.25 21.76 25.81
C ASP A 270 -2.45 23.04 26.16
N GLY A 271 -1.60 23.51 25.24
CA GLY A 271 -0.74 24.68 25.42
C GLY A 271 0.60 24.40 26.10
N THR A 272 1.02 23.14 26.22
CA THR A 272 2.41 22.74 26.48
C THR A 272 3.23 22.87 25.18
N ALA A 273 4.54 23.05 25.29
CA ALA A 273 5.42 23.21 24.14
C ALA A 273 6.71 22.42 24.30
N TYR A 274 7.26 21.99 23.18
CA TYR A 274 8.38 21.07 23.10
C TYR A 274 9.38 21.53 22.05
N ILE A 275 10.64 21.16 22.25
CA ILE A 275 11.74 21.36 21.30
C ILE A 275 12.37 20.01 20.99
N SER A 276 12.54 19.69 19.71
CA SER A 276 13.23 18.50 19.24
C SER A 276 14.51 18.88 18.50
N TYR A 277 15.58 18.13 18.73
CA TYR A 277 16.93 18.50 18.31
C TYR A 277 17.84 17.29 18.10
N SER A 278 18.63 17.32 17.04
CA SER A 278 19.72 16.39 16.79
C SER A 278 20.88 16.66 17.75
N SER A 279 21.34 15.63 18.45
CA SER A 279 22.34 15.68 19.50
C SER A 279 23.41 14.59 19.34
N GLU A 280 24.43 14.61 20.20
CA GLU A 280 25.51 13.60 20.27
C GLU A 280 26.26 13.44 18.93
N GLU A 281 26.77 14.54 18.38
CA GLU A 281 27.23 14.64 16.97
C GLU A 281 26.21 14.13 15.93
N ASN A 282 24.95 14.51 16.13
CA ASN A 282 23.77 14.17 15.30
C ASN A 282 23.41 12.67 15.29
N TYR A 283 24.04 11.84 16.14
CA TYR A 283 23.71 10.42 16.25
C TYR A 283 22.30 10.20 16.83
N SER A 284 21.84 11.03 17.77
CA SER A 284 20.61 10.78 18.53
C SER A 284 19.63 11.95 18.42
N LEU A 285 18.36 11.66 18.12
CA LEU A 285 17.29 12.66 18.02
C LEU A 285 16.53 12.75 19.35
N TYR A 286 16.49 13.94 19.94
CA TYR A 286 15.87 14.22 21.23
C TYR A 286 14.57 15.04 21.08
N VAL A 287 13.74 15.03 22.12
CA VAL A 287 12.64 15.98 22.37
C VAL A 287 12.62 16.37 23.85
N ALA A 288 12.38 17.63 24.19
CA ALA A 288 12.33 18.14 25.56
C ALA A 288 11.21 19.17 25.77
N GLU A 289 10.68 19.25 26.98
CA GLU A 289 9.61 20.19 27.35
C GLU A 289 10.15 21.61 27.63
N LEU A 290 9.40 22.62 27.19
CA LEU A 290 9.67 24.03 27.39
C LEU A 290 8.88 24.59 28.58
N ASP A 291 9.43 25.58 29.28
CA ASP A 291 8.76 26.23 30.42
C ASP A 291 7.49 27.01 30.00
N ASP A 292 6.70 27.48 30.98
CA ASP A 292 5.45 28.23 30.75
C ASP A 292 5.57 29.47 29.83
N SER A 293 6.79 30.01 29.66
CA SER A 293 7.08 31.15 28.77
C SER A 293 7.51 30.73 27.36
N TYR A 294 7.80 29.44 27.16
CA TYR A 294 8.46 28.83 26.01
C TYR A 294 9.89 29.33 25.75
N THR A 295 10.52 30.10 26.65
CA THR A 295 11.87 30.68 26.43
C THR A 295 13.02 29.93 27.11
N ASN A 296 12.74 28.80 27.74
CA ASN A 296 13.73 27.88 28.32
C ASN A 296 13.13 26.48 28.43
N VAL A 297 13.91 25.47 28.83
CA VAL A 297 13.35 24.17 29.26
C VAL A 297 12.77 24.25 30.68
N THR A 298 11.95 23.28 31.06
CA THR A 298 11.33 23.18 32.39
C THR A 298 12.34 23.23 33.55
N HIS A 299 13.49 22.57 33.38
CA HIS A 299 14.52 22.38 34.41
C HIS A 299 15.78 23.23 34.18
N THR A 300 16.07 24.16 35.11
CA THR A 300 17.12 25.20 34.94
C THR A 300 17.99 25.43 36.19
N THR A 301 19.14 26.08 36.01
CA THR A 301 20.16 26.43 37.01
C THR A 301 20.62 27.89 36.84
N ASP A 302 21.21 28.48 37.88
CA ASP A 302 21.62 29.89 37.98
C ASP A 302 23.00 30.23 37.36
N ARG A 303 23.54 29.32 36.52
CA ARG A 303 24.91 29.39 35.99
C ARG A 303 25.10 28.47 34.77
N ASP A 304 25.92 28.89 33.81
CA ASP A 304 26.42 28.00 32.74
C ASP A 304 27.36 26.94 33.34
N THR A 305 26.82 25.75 33.62
CA THR A 305 27.57 24.63 34.22
C THR A 305 28.59 23.99 33.25
N LEU A 306 28.47 24.24 31.95
CA LEU A 306 29.39 23.76 30.92
C LEU A 306 30.49 24.77 30.61
N ASN A 307 30.27 26.06 30.91
CA ASN A 307 31.17 27.18 30.59
C ASN A 307 31.50 27.24 29.08
N VAL A 308 30.47 27.14 28.25
CA VAL A 308 30.55 27.11 26.77
C VAL A 308 30.07 28.42 26.12
N ARG A 309 29.90 29.49 26.91
CA ARG A 309 29.34 30.80 26.50
C ARG A 309 27.86 30.72 26.10
N GLN A 310 27.08 29.96 26.86
CA GLN A 310 25.62 30.06 26.79
C GLN A 310 25.18 31.51 27.08
N TYR A 311 24.11 31.96 26.44
CA TYR A 311 23.48 33.27 26.72
C TYR A 311 22.17 33.08 27.45
N SER A 312 21.90 33.92 28.44
CA SER A 312 20.62 34.02 29.14
C SER A 312 20.42 35.46 29.60
N GLU A 313 19.28 36.06 29.31
CA GLU A 313 18.94 37.39 29.82
C GLU A 313 18.41 37.36 31.27
N ASP A 314 17.67 36.32 31.66
CA ASP A 314 17.11 36.19 33.02
C ASP A 314 18.07 35.48 34.00
N GLY A 315 19.19 34.96 33.50
CA GLY A 315 20.22 34.26 34.28
C GLY A 315 19.95 32.77 34.49
N ARG A 316 18.86 32.21 33.93
CA ARG A 316 18.58 30.77 33.93
C ARG A 316 19.21 30.09 32.72
N PHE A 317 19.88 28.97 32.96
CA PHE A 317 20.45 28.09 31.94
C PHE A 317 19.86 26.68 32.10
N PRO A 318 19.67 25.88 31.04
CA PRO A 318 19.20 24.50 31.16
C PRO A 318 20.05 23.64 32.10
N TYR A 319 19.37 22.78 32.87
CA TYR A 319 20.02 21.71 33.62
C TYR A 319 20.26 20.54 32.66
N ILE A 320 21.52 20.24 32.34
CA ILE A 320 21.87 19.39 31.18
C ILE A 320 21.71 17.89 31.44
N PHE A 321 21.97 17.43 32.67
CA PHE A 321 22.08 16.00 33.01
C PHE A 321 21.25 15.65 34.24
N ASP A 322 20.67 14.45 34.25
CA ASP A 322 20.19 13.80 35.48
C ASP A 322 21.35 13.53 36.45
N ASP A 323 21.33 14.16 37.62
CA ASP A 323 22.25 13.87 38.74
C ASP A 323 21.54 13.33 39.99
N GLY A 324 20.26 12.96 39.85
CA GLY A 324 19.39 12.51 40.93
C GLY A 324 18.93 13.63 41.88
N SER A 325 19.23 14.90 41.60
CA SER A 325 18.65 16.04 42.34
C SER A 325 17.27 16.39 41.80
N SER A 326 16.40 16.96 42.65
CA SER A 326 15.06 17.42 42.25
C SER A 326 15.07 18.70 41.39
N ALA A 327 16.22 19.10 40.85
CA ALA A 327 16.39 20.20 39.92
C ALA A 327 16.91 19.73 38.55
N ALA A 328 17.35 18.47 38.44
CA ALA A 328 17.75 17.85 37.19
C ALA A 328 16.55 17.29 36.40
N PRO A 329 16.63 17.20 35.06
CA PRO A 329 15.53 16.69 34.23
C PRO A 329 15.56 15.15 34.19
N GLU A 330 14.40 14.51 34.15
CA GLU A 330 14.27 13.05 34.10
C GLU A 330 13.85 12.57 32.71
N ARG A 331 14.53 11.53 32.18
CA ARG A 331 14.17 10.93 30.88
C ARG A 331 12.80 10.26 30.98
N GLY A 332 11.91 10.56 30.05
CA GLY A 332 10.51 10.12 30.04
C GLY A 332 9.59 11.01 30.89
N LYS A 333 10.02 12.23 31.24
CA LYS A 333 9.21 13.27 31.87
C LYS A 333 9.52 14.66 31.32
N ASP A 334 10.78 15.07 31.37
CA ASP A 334 11.22 16.41 30.94
C ASP A 334 11.88 16.38 29.56
N PHE A 335 12.46 15.23 29.19
CA PHE A 335 12.96 14.95 27.85
C PHE A 335 12.85 13.47 27.50
N GLN A 336 12.87 13.16 26.21
CA GLN A 336 12.92 11.81 25.67
C GLN A 336 13.88 11.76 24.48
N ILE A 337 14.42 10.58 24.20
CA ILE A 337 15.15 10.31 22.96
C ILE A 337 14.17 9.62 22.02
N VAL A 338 13.84 10.27 20.90
CA VAL A 338 13.00 9.72 19.84
C VAL A 338 13.71 8.54 19.18
N LYS A 339 15.02 8.69 18.92
CA LYS A 339 15.84 7.67 18.30
C LYS A 339 17.29 7.75 18.76
N GLU A 340 17.77 6.69 19.40
CA GLU A 340 19.17 6.52 19.78
C GLU A 340 20.02 6.02 18.60
N CYS A 341 21.21 6.62 18.42
CA CYS A 341 22.23 6.24 17.43
C CYS A 341 21.76 6.11 15.97
N GLY A 342 20.68 6.80 15.59
CA GLY A 342 20.10 6.79 14.25
C GLY A 342 20.87 7.55 13.17
N HIS A 343 21.69 8.57 13.49
CA HIS A 343 22.19 9.58 12.52
C HIS A 343 21.03 10.33 11.82
N LEU A 344 20.25 11.05 12.62
CA LEU A 344 19.02 11.71 12.17
C LEU A 344 19.08 13.23 12.32
N GLU A 345 18.53 13.89 11.32
CA GLU A 345 18.53 15.33 11.06
C GLU A 345 17.13 15.79 10.64
N ALA A 346 16.95 17.10 10.48
CA ALA A 346 15.75 17.74 9.96
C ALA A 346 14.41 17.25 10.57
N PRO A 347 14.20 17.30 11.90
CA PRO A 347 12.95 16.85 12.50
C PRO A 347 11.79 17.80 12.16
N ALA A 348 10.60 17.25 11.91
CA ALA A 348 9.33 17.98 11.90
C ALA A 348 8.25 17.18 12.64
N ILE A 349 7.83 17.68 13.81
CA ILE A 349 6.80 17.07 14.65
C ILE A 349 5.42 17.62 14.27
N PHE A 350 4.42 16.73 14.21
CA PHE A 350 3.00 17.06 14.18
C PHE A 350 2.19 15.98 14.94
N GLU A 351 0.92 16.25 15.18
CA GLU A 351 -0.04 15.35 15.84
C GLU A 351 -1.16 14.99 14.86
N ARG A 352 -1.68 13.76 14.91
CA ARG A 352 -2.97 13.40 14.30
C ARG A 352 -3.67 12.28 15.07
N ASP A 353 -4.89 12.55 15.52
CA ASP A 353 -5.85 11.57 16.07
C ASP A 353 -5.35 10.78 17.31
N GLY A 354 -4.57 11.44 18.17
CA GLY A 354 -3.92 10.85 19.35
C GLY A 354 -2.56 10.20 19.05
N THR A 355 -1.91 10.58 17.94
CA THR A 355 -0.63 10.03 17.49
C THR A 355 0.32 11.15 17.10
N TYR A 356 1.37 11.35 17.89
CA TYR A 356 2.49 12.21 17.53
C TYR A 356 3.35 11.53 16.48
N SER A 357 3.75 12.29 15.46
CA SER A 357 4.60 11.85 14.36
C SER A 357 5.77 12.82 14.20
N VAL A 358 6.99 12.31 13.98
CA VAL A 358 8.16 13.12 13.61
C VAL A 358 8.75 12.62 12.30
N VAL A 359 8.71 13.45 11.26
CA VAL A 359 9.40 13.20 9.98
C VAL A 359 10.84 13.67 10.11
N THR A 360 11.80 12.94 9.52
CA THR A 360 13.24 13.17 9.73
C THR A 360 14.08 12.60 8.59
N SER A 361 15.21 13.25 8.30
CA SER A 361 16.18 12.83 7.28
C SER A 361 17.40 12.14 7.87
N GLY A 362 18.10 11.36 7.06
CA GLY A 362 19.46 10.93 7.36
C GLY A 362 20.44 12.10 7.40
N ALA A 363 21.51 11.96 8.19
CA ALA A 363 22.60 12.91 8.26
C ALA A 363 23.56 12.80 7.07
N THR A 364 23.25 13.48 5.96
CA THR A 364 24.07 13.50 4.72
C THR A 364 24.42 14.92 4.23
N GLY A 365 24.19 15.95 5.05
CA GLY A 365 24.40 17.35 4.68
C GLY A 365 23.50 17.77 3.52
N TRP A 366 24.04 18.55 2.56
CA TRP A 366 23.26 19.07 1.42
C TRP A 366 22.73 18.00 0.44
N ALA A 367 23.22 16.76 0.50
CA ALA A 367 22.76 15.71 -0.38
C ALA A 367 21.37 15.23 0.09
N PRO A 368 20.32 15.31 -0.76
CA PRO A 368 19.01 14.76 -0.41
C PRO A 368 19.10 13.23 -0.25
N ASN A 369 18.31 12.70 0.67
CA ASN A 369 18.31 11.30 1.08
C ASN A 369 16.86 10.79 1.23
N PRO A 370 16.61 9.46 1.32
CA PRO A 370 15.28 8.96 1.68
C PRO A 370 14.88 9.46 3.08
N GLN A 371 13.60 9.63 3.36
CA GLN A 371 13.16 10.13 4.67
C GLN A 371 12.25 9.13 5.36
N THR A 372 12.35 9.11 6.68
CA THR A 372 11.63 8.20 7.55
C THR A 372 10.84 9.00 8.58
N TYR A 373 10.00 8.31 9.37
CA TYR A 373 9.28 8.94 10.47
C TYR A 373 9.19 7.99 11.66
N TYR A 374 9.03 8.58 12.84
CA TYR A 374 8.77 7.87 14.10
C TYR A 374 7.43 8.33 14.65
N THR A 375 6.70 7.44 15.33
CA THR A 375 5.42 7.73 15.98
C THR A 375 5.43 7.39 17.47
N ALA A 376 4.60 8.08 18.24
CA ALA A 376 4.33 7.79 19.64
C ALA A 376 2.91 8.23 20.03
N GLY A 377 2.33 7.59 21.05
CA GLY A 377 1.07 8.03 21.68
C GLY A 377 1.27 9.02 22.84
N ASP A 378 2.52 9.40 23.11
CA ASP A 378 2.98 10.30 24.18
C ASP A 378 4.39 10.79 23.77
N LEU A 379 4.60 12.11 23.70
CA LEU A 379 5.90 12.70 23.30
C LEU A 379 7.06 12.28 24.22
N MET A 380 6.78 12.09 25.51
CA MET A 380 7.73 11.59 26.50
C MET A 380 7.72 10.06 26.62
N GLY A 381 6.80 9.38 25.94
CA GLY A 381 6.66 7.92 25.89
C GLY A 381 7.72 7.22 25.06
N THR A 382 7.42 5.99 24.61
CA THR A 382 8.26 5.23 23.69
C THR A 382 7.89 5.55 22.25
N TRP A 383 8.87 5.98 21.47
CA TRP A 383 8.76 6.16 20.02
C TRP A 383 9.08 4.86 19.30
N ILE A 384 8.42 4.62 18.16
CA ILE A 384 8.69 3.52 17.23
C ILE A 384 8.82 4.06 15.80
N ARG A 385 9.64 3.44 14.96
CA ARG A 385 9.75 3.80 13.54
C ARG A 385 8.52 3.38 12.76
N GLY A 386 7.99 4.26 11.90
CA GLY A 386 6.78 4.01 11.15
C GLY A 386 5.57 3.78 12.06
N VAL A 387 4.88 2.66 11.87
CA VAL A 387 3.71 2.22 12.68
C VAL A 387 3.81 0.76 13.15
N ASP A 388 4.96 0.11 12.97
CA ASP A 388 5.20 -1.25 13.45
C ASP A 388 6.23 -1.24 14.59
N LYS A 389 5.84 -1.78 15.74
CA LYS A 389 6.69 -1.86 16.94
C LYS A 389 7.78 -2.95 16.84
N ASP A 390 7.65 -3.88 15.88
CA ASP A 390 8.58 -4.99 15.64
C ASP A 390 9.43 -4.76 14.36
N ASP A 391 9.50 -3.52 13.87
CA ASP A 391 10.24 -3.15 12.66
C ASP A 391 11.71 -3.60 12.71
N ALA A 392 12.09 -4.46 11.75
CA ALA A 392 13.41 -5.11 11.72
C ALA A 392 14.59 -4.14 11.56
N ASN A 393 14.35 -2.89 11.10
CA ASN A 393 15.37 -1.86 10.95
C ASN A 393 15.32 -0.79 12.06
N GLU A 394 14.41 -0.88 13.04
CA GLU A 394 14.32 0.04 14.18
C GLU A 394 15.70 0.24 14.83
N THR A 395 16.42 -0.83 15.16
CA THR A 395 17.73 -0.71 15.84
C THR A 395 18.90 -0.35 14.91
N VAL A 396 18.66 -0.17 13.62
CA VAL A 396 19.73 0.10 12.62
C VAL A 396 20.06 1.60 12.59
N SER A 397 21.32 1.93 12.26
CA SER A 397 21.76 3.30 11.98
C SER A 397 21.33 3.68 10.57
N TYR A 398 20.81 4.88 10.35
CA TYR A 398 20.15 5.28 9.10
C TYR A 398 20.94 4.92 7.84
N ASN A 399 22.24 5.24 7.81
CA ASN A 399 23.15 4.98 6.68
C ASN A 399 23.46 3.48 6.43
N ALA A 400 22.83 2.57 7.18
CA ALA A 400 22.93 1.11 7.02
C ALA A 400 21.56 0.42 6.87
N ILE A 401 20.47 1.18 6.79
CA ILE A 401 19.14 0.65 6.45
C ILE A 401 19.16 0.23 4.96
N PRO A 402 18.72 -1.00 4.61
CA PRO A 402 18.72 -1.48 3.23
C PRO A 402 17.69 -0.75 2.37
N ASP A 403 17.81 -0.84 1.04
CA ASP A 403 16.85 -0.24 0.13
C ASP A 403 15.44 -0.82 0.30
N GLY A 404 14.44 0.06 0.48
CA GLY A 404 13.07 -0.29 0.86
C GLY A 404 12.85 -0.43 2.38
N GLY A 405 13.93 -0.54 3.17
CA GLY A 405 13.89 -0.59 4.63
C GLY A 405 13.60 0.76 5.29
N ASP A 406 13.83 1.88 4.60
CA ASP A 406 13.65 3.27 5.07
C ASP A 406 12.21 3.63 5.48
N GLY A 407 11.24 2.79 5.12
CA GLY A 407 9.82 3.00 5.37
C GLY A 407 9.17 3.69 4.18
N LEU A 408 7.95 3.29 3.83
CA LEU A 408 7.26 3.69 2.60
C LEU A 408 6.67 5.11 2.69
N LEU A 409 7.43 6.09 3.19
CA LEU A 409 6.99 7.47 3.31
C LEU A 409 6.87 8.12 1.91
N SER A 410 7.93 8.11 1.10
CA SER A 410 7.95 8.78 -0.21
C SER A 410 7.38 7.89 -1.31
N ILE A 411 6.06 7.86 -1.45
CA ILE A 411 5.34 7.02 -2.43
C ILE A 411 5.70 7.43 -3.86
N GLY A 412 6.25 6.48 -4.63
CA GLY A 412 6.67 6.71 -6.01
C GLY A 412 8.01 7.42 -6.18
N ASP A 413 8.77 7.69 -5.11
CA ASP A 413 10.12 8.24 -5.22
C ASP A 413 11.15 7.19 -5.68
N VAL A 414 11.20 6.96 -6.98
CA VAL A 414 12.17 6.09 -7.66
C VAL A 414 13.63 6.55 -7.56
N ARG A 415 13.90 7.71 -6.94
CA ARG A 415 15.27 8.25 -6.75
C ARG A 415 15.77 8.11 -5.31
N ARG A 416 14.88 7.79 -4.36
CA ARG A 416 15.22 7.67 -2.93
C ARG A 416 15.91 8.95 -2.44
N SER A 417 15.33 10.10 -2.81
CA SER A 417 15.86 11.46 -2.59
C SER A 417 14.88 12.32 -1.79
N THR A 418 13.76 11.74 -1.35
CA THR A 418 12.55 12.46 -0.92
C THR A 418 12.14 13.51 -1.95
N PHE A 419 12.03 13.04 -3.19
CA PHE A 419 11.81 13.87 -4.38
C PHE A 419 12.82 15.05 -4.47
N GLY A 420 14.07 14.81 -4.09
CA GLY A 420 15.16 15.77 -4.12
C GLY A 420 15.01 16.85 -3.05
N SER A 421 14.70 16.49 -1.80
CA SER A 421 14.52 17.46 -0.70
C SER A 421 14.89 16.88 0.68
N GLN A 422 14.96 17.78 1.67
CA GLN A 422 15.11 17.48 3.09
C GLN A 422 13.90 18.06 3.85
N THR A 423 13.36 17.36 4.87
CA THR A 423 12.30 17.92 5.75
C THR A 423 12.71 19.29 6.29
N THR A 424 11.72 20.13 6.55
CA THR A 424 11.93 21.37 7.30
C THR A 424 10.74 21.71 8.19
N ASN A 425 9.51 21.41 7.76
CA ASN A 425 8.29 21.51 8.55
C ASN A 425 7.18 20.57 8.01
N VAL A 426 6.20 20.25 8.85
CA VAL A 426 4.88 19.74 8.44
C VAL A 426 3.85 20.72 9.02
N PHE A 427 2.86 21.14 8.23
CA PHE A 427 1.82 22.04 8.69
C PHE A 427 0.43 21.58 8.27
N GLU A 428 -0.58 21.93 9.06
CA GLU A 428 -1.98 21.66 8.74
C GLU A 428 -2.55 22.78 7.83
N LEU A 429 -3.06 22.40 6.66
CA LEU A 429 -3.66 23.33 5.69
C LEU A 429 -5.16 23.54 5.93
N GLU A 430 -5.85 22.44 6.21
CA GLU A 430 -7.24 22.30 6.65
C GLU A 430 -7.27 21.17 7.69
N PRO A 431 -8.23 21.11 8.63
CA PRO A 431 -8.27 20.09 9.69
C PRO A 431 -8.02 18.65 9.19
N GLY A 432 -6.96 18.02 9.70
CA GLY A 432 -6.47 16.68 9.33
C GLY A 432 -5.66 16.59 8.03
N LYS A 433 -5.59 17.65 7.20
CA LYS A 433 -4.88 17.68 5.91
C LYS A 433 -3.50 18.30 6.06
N PHE A 434 -2.51 17.46 6.29
CA PHE A 434 -1.12 17.86 6.53
C PHE A 434 -0.30 17.99 5.24
N VAL A 435 0.53 19.02 5.18
CA VAL A 435 1.44 19.31 4.07
C VAL A 435 2.87 19.15 4.55
N TYR A 436 3.62 18.24 3.91
CA TYR A 436 5.07 18.21 4.00
C TYR A 436 5.64 19.46 3.37
N MET A 437 6.59 20.10 4.05
CA MET A 437 7.38 21.21 3.57
C MET A 437 8.87 20.89 3.76
N GLY A 438 9.61 20.86 2.66
CA GLY A 438 11.04 20.57 2.64
C GLY A 438 11.83 21.46 1.69
N ASP A 439 13.15 21.49 1.91
CA ASP A 439 14.11 22.31 1.17
C ASP A 439 14.92 21.45 0.17
N ARG A 440 15.00 21.89 -1.08
CA ARG A 440 15.89 21.38 -2.14
C ARG A 440 17.12 22.28 -2.19
N TRP A 441 18.11 21.95 -1.35
CA TRP A 441 19.29 22.77 -1.10
C TRP A 441 20.25 22.89 -2.29
N ASN A 442 20.59 24.12 -2.67
CA ASN A 442 21.74 24.43 -3.51
C ASN A 442 22.93 24.88 -2.63
N GLU A 443 23.35 24.05 -1.68
CA GLU A 443 24.43 24.37 -0.71
C GLU A 443 24.17 25.69 0.07
N GLY A 444 22.92 25.94 0.47
CA GLY A 444 22.51 27.17 1.16
C GLY A 444 22.58 28.46 0.33
N LYS A 445 22.63 28.38 -1.01
CA LYS A 445 22.50 29.56 -1.91
C LYS A 445 21.05 30.06 -1.95
N SER A 446 20.89 31.35 -2.31
CA SER A 446 19.60 32.05 -2.47
C SER A 446 18.64 31.45 -3.50
N ASP A 447 19.11 30.52 -4.35
CA ASP A 447 18.31 29.83 -5.34
C ASP A 447 18.01 28.36 -4.97
N SER A 448 18.24 27.95 -3.73
CA SER A 448 17.61 26.74 -3.16
C SER A 448 16.09 26.83 -3.29
N THR A 449 15.40 25.72 -3.52
CA THR A 449 13.95 25.70 -3.85
C THR A 449 13.13 24.85 -2.90
N TYR A 450 11.82 25.05 -2.88
CA TYR A 450 10.91 24.40 -1.93
C TYR A 450 10.20 23.20 -2.55
N VAL A 451 10.00 22.16 -1.74
CA VAL A 451 9.25 20.95 -2.09
C VAL A 451 8.11 20.81 -1.09
N TRP A 452 6.89 21.09 -1.55
CA TRP A 452 5.67 21.02 -0.74
C TRP A 452 4.74 19.96 -1.32
N LEU A 453 4.34 18.99 -0.50
CA LEU A 453 3.59 17.80 -0.91
C LEU A 453 2.50 17.43 0.11
N PRO A 454 1.36 16.84 -0.33
CA PRO A 454 0.34 16.36 0.59
C PRO A 454 0.79 15.08 1.31
N LEU A 455 0.41 14.99 2.58
CA LEU A 455 0.50 13.77 3.39
C LEU A 455 -0.88 13.09 3.50
N THR A 456 -0.89 11.78 3.37
CA THR A 456 -2.06 10.90 3.50
C THR A 456 -1.76 9.74 4.45
N VAL A 457 -2.80 8.98 4.82
CA VAL A 457 -2.70 7.95 5.88
C VAL A 457 -3.19 6.61 5.35
N GLY A 458 -2.23 5.76 5.05
CA GLY A 458 -2.41 4.38 4.59
C GLY A 458 -2.77 3.41 5.70
N GLU A 459 -2.72 2.12 5.36
CA GLU A 459 -3.20 1.04 6.24
C GLU A 459 -2.45 0.99 7.58
N ASN A 460 -3.20 0.75 8.66
CA ASN A 460 -2.78 0.80 10.07
C ASN A 460 -2.30 2.18 10.56
N GLY A 461 -2.53 3.27 9.81
CA GLY A 461 -2.05 4.61 10.18
C GLY A 461 -0.73 5.03 9.54
N ARG A 462 -0.19 4.23 8.60
CA ARG A 462 1.08 4.53 7.91
C ARG A 462 1.03 5.92 7.27
N LEU A 463 1.98 6.79 7.60
CA LEU A 463 2.16 8.07 6.93
C LEU A 463 2.71 7.85 5.51
N GLU A 464 2.07 8.48 4.54
CA GLU A 464 2.39 8.39 3.11
C GLU A 464 2.47 9.79 2.51
N MET A 465 3.51 10.06 1.73
CA MET A 465 3.78 11.32 1.04
C MET A 465 3.78 11.10 -0.46
N HIS A 466 2.99 11.89 -1.16
CA HIS A 466 2.67 11.68 -2.56
C HIS A 466 3.12 12.84 -3.43
N ASN A 467 3.37 12.60 -4.73
CA ASN A 467 3.54 13.67 -5.71
C ASN A 467 2.33 13.70 -6.66
N PRO A 468 1.33 14.57 -6.42
CA PRO A 468 0.11 14.61 -7.22
C PRO A 468 0.37 14.81 -8.72
N ALA A 469 1.39 15.60 -9.07
CA ALA A 469 1.75 15.91 -10.45
C ALA A 469 2.39 14.73 -11.20
N ALA A 470 2.86 13.70 -10.48
CA ALA A 470 3.34 12.44 -11.05
C ALA A 470 2.24 11.37 -11.11
N GLU A 471 1.34 11.33 -10.13
CA GLU A 471 0.25 10.33 -10.04
C GLU A 471 -0.93 10.62 -10.97
N ASP A 472 -1.40 11.88 -10.99
CA ASP A 472 -2.36 12.35 -12.00
C ASP A 472 -1.82 13.63 -12.67
N PRO A 473 -0.96 13.48 -13.70
CA PRO A 473 -0.47 14.60 -14.48
C PRO A 473 -1.57 15.35 -15.25
N ALA A 474 -2.75 14.76 -15.44
CA ALA A 474 -3.85 15.39 -16.16
C ALA A 474 -4.64 16.37 -15.26
N ARG A 475 -4.76 16.09 -13.97
CA ARG A 475 -5.37 16.98 -12.97
C ARG A 475 -4.37 17.92 -12.30
N TYR A 476 -3.17 17.44 -11.98
CA TYR A 476 -2.21 18.16 -11.14
C TYR A 476 -0.90 18.56 -11.83
N GLY A 477 -0.72 18.26 -13.12
CA GLY A 477 0.50 18.61 -13.88
C GLY A 477 0.81 20.11 -13.98
N THR A 478 -0.10 20.99 -13.56
CA THR A 478 0.10 22.45 -13.44
C THR A 478 0.11 22.96 -12.00
N GLY A 479 -0.05 22.08 -11.01
CA GLY A 479 -0.09 22.39 -9.57
C GLY A 479 -1.26 21.72 -8.84
N TRP A 480 -1.14 21.55 -7.52
CA TRP A 480 -2.09 20.79 -6.68
C TRP A 480 -2.74 21.65 -5.58
N ASP A 481 -3.82 21.13 -4.97
CA ASP A 481 -4.55 21.82 -3.90
C ASP A 481 -5.28 20.82 -2.95
N ALA A 482 -6.11 21.36 -2.04
CA ALA A 482 -6.83 20.61 -1.02
C ALA A 482 -7.86 19.59 -1.55
N SER A 483 -8.17 19.60 -2.86
CA SER A 483 -9.00 18.57 -3.50
C SER A 483 -8.25 17.25 -3.73
N TYR A 484 -6.94 17.19 -3.48
CA TYR A 484 -6.16 15.95 -3.52
C TYR A 484 -6.71 14.89 -2.57
N TRP A 485 -7.17 15.30 -1.39
CA TRP A 485 -7.70 14.40 -0.36
C TRP A 485 -9.11 13.86 -0.67
N ASP A 486 -9.82 14.43 -1.66
CA ASP A 486 -11.20 14.04 -2.01
C ASP A 486 -11.29 12.61 -2.58
N ASP A 487 -10.20 12.10 -3.17
CA ASP A 487 -10.07 10.75 -3.73
C ASP A 487 -8.78 10.01 -3.28
N LYS A 488 -8.30 10.34 -2.07
CA LYS A 488 -7.13 9.71 -1.41
C LYS A 488 -7.44 9.19 -0.01
N GLY A 489 -8.68 8.77 0.23
CA GLY A 489 -9.01 8.01 1.43
C GLY A 489 -9.03 8.80 2.74
N PHE A 490 -9.19 10.12 2.66
CA PHE A 490 -9.15 11.02 3.80
C PHE A 490 -10.26 10.71 4.81
N GLY A 491 -9.86 10.63 6.07
CA GLY A 491 -10.72 10.36 7.23
C GLY A 491 -9.88 10.25 8.50
N HIS A 492 -10.53 10.29 9.66
CA HIS A 492 -9.86 10.23 10.96
C HIS A 492 -9.50 8.80 11.39
N GLY A 493 -8.62 8.70 12.38
CA GLY A 493 -8.17 7.46 13.02
C GLY A 493 -7.23 6.62 12.16
N THR A 494 -7.07 5.36 12.57
CA THR A 494 -6.38 4.31 11.80
C THR A 494 -7.43 3.38 11.16
N TRP A 495 -7.01 2.61 10.15
CA TRP A 495 -7.90 1.70 9.42
C TRP A 495 -7.17 0.45 8.91
N LYS A 496 -7.88 -0.66 8.71
CA LYS A 496 -7.31 -1.92 8.20
C LYS A 496 -8.29 -2.72 7.33
N ALA A 497 -7.84 -3.28 6.21
CA ALA A 497 -8.64 -4.16 5.37
C ALA A 497 -8.52 -5.63 5.84
N VAL A 498 -9.63 -6.21 6.30
CA VAL A 498 -9.73 -7.63 6.66
C VAL A 498 -9.91 -8.44 5.37
N THR A 499 -8.88 -9.18 4.97
CA THR A 499 -8.82 -9.85 3.65
C THR A 499 -9.03 -11.37 3.74
N THR A 500 -9.78 -11.84 4.74
CA THR A 500 -10.19 -13.25 4.87
C THR A 500 -11.05 -13.66 3.67
N GLY A 501 -10.57 -14.59 2.86
CA GLY A 501 -11.25 -15.04 1.64
C GLY A 501 -10.64 -14.52 0.32
N LEU A 502 -9.52 -13.81 0.35
CA LEU A 502 -8.65 -13.73 -0.84
C LEU A 502 -7.94 -15.08 -1.08
N PRO A 503 -7.72 -15.48 -2.35
CA PRO A 503 -6.90 -16.64 -2.66
C PRO A 503 -5.42 -16.32 -2.39
N GLU A 504 -4.76 -17.14 -1.57
CA GLU A 504 -3.30 -17.03 -1.34
C GLU A 504 -2.50 -17.47 -2.58
N THR A 505 -3.04 -18.43 -3.34
CA THR A 505 -2.45 -18.99 -4.57
C THR A 505 -3.50 -19.12 -5.66
N VAL A 506 -3.11 -18.94 -6.92
CA VAL A 506 -3.91 -19.22 -8.13
C VAL A 506 -3.08 -20.01 -9.14
N ARG A 507 -3.74 -20.86 -9.95
CA ARG A 507 -3.05 -21.53 -11.07
C ARG A 507 -2.73 -20.53 -12.19
N ARG A 508 -1.65 -20.79 -12.93
CA ARG A 508 -1.24 -19.99 -14.09
C ARG A 508 -2.39 -19.86 -15.12
N GLY A 509 -2.58 -18.66 -15.64
CA GLY A 509 -3.63 -18.33 -16.61
C GLY A 509 -5.06 -18.31 -16.06
N ALA A 510 -5.29 -18.73 -14.82
CA ALA A 510 -6.59 -18.58 -14.16
C ALA A 510 -6.81 -17.13 -13.72
N ALA A 511 -8.08 -16.71 -13.64
CA ALA A 511 -8.45 -15.43 -13.05
C ALA A 511 -8.66 -15.58 -11.53
N PRO A 512 -8.05 -14.73 -10.69
CA PRO A 512 -8.27 -14.78 -9.25
C PRO A 512 -9.74 -14.48 -8.92
N GLN A 513 -10.33 -15.28 -8.02
CA GLN A 513 -11.65 -14.98 -7.47
C GLN A 513 -11.49 -13.93 -6.38
N LEU A 514 -12.00 -12.72 -6.62
CA LEU A 514 -11.80 -11.56 -5.75
C LEU A 514 -13.16 -10.99 -5.30
N PRO A 515 -13.33 -10.66 -4.01
CA PRO A 515 -14.60 -10.16 -3.49
C PRO A 515 -14.85 -8.71 -3.92
N THR A 516 -16.10 -8.36 -4.18
CA THR A 516 -16.53 -6.98 -4.53
C THR A 516 -16.57 -6.03 -3.33
N SER A 517 -16.42 -6.55 -2.11
CA SER A 517 -16.33 -5.79 -0.87
C SER A 517 -15.46 -6.51 0.16
N VAL A 518 -14.68 -5.77 0.95
CA VAL A 518 -13.92 -6.31 2.10
C VAL A 518 -14.38 -5.64 3.40
N PRO A 519 -14.42 -6.34 4.55
CA PRO A 519 -14.57 -5.68 5.83
C PRO A 519 -13.37 -4.76 6.10
N VAL A 520 -13.64 -3.50 6.43
CA VAL A 520 -12.66 -2.51 6.86
C VAL A 520 -12.89 -2.26 8.35
N ASP A 521 -11.83 -2.37 9.14
CA ASP A 521 -11.82 -2.07 10.57
C ASP A 521 -11.38 -0.61 10.77
N THR A 522 -12.18 0.17 11.50
CA THR A 522 -11.90 1.58 11.86
C THR A 522 -12.09 1.79 13.37
N SER A 523 -11.79 2.98 13.88
CA SER A 523 -12.09 3.37 15.26
C SER A 523 -13.59 3.37 15.60
N ALA A 524 -14.49 3.36 14.60
CA ALA A 524 -15.93 3.20 14.78
C ALA A 524 -16.38 1.72 14.81
N GLY A 525 -15.56 0.79 14.29
CA GLY A 525 -15.81 -0.65 14.23
C GLY A 525 -15.51 -1.24 12.84
N THR A 526 -15.94 -2.49 12.61
CA THR A 526 -15.70 -3.20 11.35
C THR A 526 -16.94 -3.20 10.44
N ALA A 527 -16.82 -2.74 9.19
CA ALA A 527 -17.92 -2.66 8.22
C ALA A 527 -17.50 -3.09 6.79
N PRO A 528 -18.37 -3.73 5.98
CA PRO A 528 -18.03 -4.12 4.60
C PRO A 528 -18.06 -2.92 3.64
N VAL A 529 -16.92 -2.61 3.04
CA VAL A 529 -16.74 -1.50 2.09
C VAL A 529 -16.45 -2.07 0.70
N ALA A 530 -17.06 -1.49 -0.34
CA ALA A 530 -16.85 -1.92 -1.72
C ALA A 530 -15.40 -1.67 -2.17
N VAL A 531 -14.83 -2.61 -2.95
CA VAL A 531 -13.43 -2.58 -3.38
C VAL A 531 -13.31 -2.82 -4.89
N THR A 532 -12.38 -2.10 -5.51
CA THR A 532 -11.93 -2.31 -6.90
C THR A 532 -10.50 -2.83 -6.85
N TRP A 533 -10.18 -3.88 -7.62
CA TRP A 533 -8.87 -4.53 -7.61
C TRP A 533 -8.05 -4.16 -8.84
N SER A 534 -6.73 -4.06 -8.67
CA SER A 534 -5.80 -4.05 -9.80
C SER A 534 -5.76 -5.42 -10.49
N SER A 535 -5.45 -5.45 -11.79
CA SER A 535 -5.06 -6.69 -12.46
C SER A 535 -3.72 -7.22 -11.94
N ILE A 536 -3.57 -8.54 -11.91
CA ILE A 536 -2.28 -9.24 -11.77
C ILE A 536 -1.99 -10.03 -13.04
N ASP A 537 -0.72 -10.27 -13.37
CA ASP A 537 -0.34 -11.14 -14.49
C ASP A 537 -0.23 -12.59 -14.02
N THR A 538 -1.27 -13.38 -14.26
CA THR A 538 -1.26 -14.81 -13.92
C THR A 538 -0.56 -15.68 -14.97
N SER A 539 0.07 -15.11 -16.02
CA SER A 539 0.89 -15.89 -16.96
C SER A 539 2.31 -16.18 -16.44
N VAL A 540 2.77 -15.39 -15.45
CA VAL A 540 4.09 -15.49 -14.84
C VAL A 540 3.98 -16.18 -13.47
N LEU A 541 4.83 -17.17 -13.20
CA LEU A 541 4.87 -17.87 -11.91
C LEU A 541 5.52 -16.99 -10.82
N GLY A 542 5.17 -17.25 -9.56
CA GLY A 542 5.70 -16.53 -8.40
C GLY A 542 4.73 -15.51 -7.79
N PRO A 543 5.18 -14.72 -6.80
CA PRO A 543 4.34 -13.77 -6.07
C PRO A 543 3.93 -12.57 -6.95
N GLN A 544 2.63 -12.28 -7.00
CA GLN A 544 2.05 -11.11 -7.66
C GLN A 544 1.41 -10.18 -6.63
N THR A 545 1.77 -8.89 -6.64
CA THR A 545 1.15 -7.89 -5.77
C THR A 545 -0.17 -7.40 -6.37
N ILE A 546 -1.26 -7.54 -5.61
CA ILE A 546 -2.57 -6.98 -5.95
C ILE A 546 -2.89 -5.79 -5.04
N THR A 547 -3.42 -4.71 -5.63
CA THR A 547 -3.89 -3.52 -4.90
C THR A 547 -5.40 -3.51 -4.87
N GLY A 548 -5.99 -3.38 -3.67
CA GLY A 548 -7.41 -3.11 -3.48
C GLY A 548 -7.63 -1.63 -3.17
N THR A 549 -8.47 -0.96 -3.95
CA THR A 549 -8.87 0.44 -3.75
C THR A 549 -10.32 0.49 -3.27
N LEU A 550 -10.54 1.09 -2.10
CA LEU A 550 -11.83 1.18 -1.44
C LEU A 550 -12.67 2.34 -1.98
N ALA A 551 -13.99 2.11 -2.06
CA ALA A 551 -14.98 3.16 -2.20
C ALA A 551 -15.02 4.06 -0.94
N ALA A 552 -15.76 5.17 -1.01
CA ALA A 552 -16.06 5.99 0.16
C ALA A 552 -16.97 5.24 1.14
N ASP A 553 -16.85 5.58 2.42
CA ASP A 553 -17.69 5.08 3.53
C ASP A 553 -18.21 6.26 4.37
N ALA A 554 -18.85 6.02 5.51
CA ALA A 554 -19.25 7.06 6.46
C ALA A 554 -18.04 7.75 7.13
N ASP A 555 -16.95 7.00 7.36
CA ASP A 555 -15.76 7.48 8.08
C ASP A 555 -14.68 8.11 7.16
N PHE A 556 -14.74 7.91 5.83
CA PHE A 556 -13.67 8.31 4.91
C PHE A 556 -14.08 8.51 3.43
N THR A 557 -13.35 9.38 2.72
CA THR A 557 -13.50 9.61 1.27
C THR A 557 -13.01 8.41 0.44
N ALA A 558 -13.36 8.35 -0.84
CA ALA A 558 -12.93 7.25 -1.70
C ALA A 558 -11.40 7.21 -1.87
N GLY A 559 -10.86 6.05 -2.22
CA GLY A 559 -9.46 5.93 -2.64
C GLY A 559 -8.46 5.46 -1.58
N ARG A 560 -8.90 5.05 -0.38
CA ARG A 560 -8.02 4.27 0.54
C ARG A 560 -7.55 3.01 -0.19
N SER A 561 -6.23 2.77 -0.26
CA SER A 561 -5.68 1.59 -0.95
C SER A 561 -4.81 0.73 -0.05
N PHE A 562 -4.90 -0.59 -0.23
CA PHE A 562 -4.10 -1.58 0.47
C PHE A 562 -3.55 -2.62 -0.52
N GLN A 563 -2.43 -3.25 -0.17
CA GLN A 563 -1.78 -4.26 -1.01
C GLN A 563 -1.76 -5.62 -0.32
N ARG A 564 -1.86 -6.69 -1.12
CA ARG A 564 -1.73 -8.10 -0.71
C ARG A 564 -0.97 -8.86 -1.80
N THR A 565 -0.45 -10.03 -1.47
CA THR A 565 0.25 -10.91 -2.42
C THR A 565 -0.63 -12.11 -2.77
N ILE A 566 -0.64 -12.49 -4.05
CA ILE A 566 -1.23 -13.74 -4.55
C ILE A 566 -0.13 -14.49 -5.31
N THR A 567 0.15 -15.72 -4.93
CA THR A 567 1.15 -16.55 -5.63
C THR A 567 0.54 -17.18 -6.88
N VAL A 568 1.24 -17.09 -8.02
CA VAL A 568 0.86 -17.80 -9.24
C VAL A 568 1.67 -19.09 -9.34
N ALA A 569 0.99 -20.23 -9.42
CA ALA A 569 1.59 -21.56 -9.33
C ALA A 569 1.18 -22.48 -10.49
N GLU A 570 1.89 -23.59 -10.63
CA GLU A 570 1.59 -24.68 -11.56
C GLU A 570 1.90 -26.03 -10.86
N PRO A 571 0.99 -27.02 -10.87
CA PRO A 571 1.22 -28.30 -10.22
C PRO A 571 2.51 -28.99 -10.67
N GLY A 572 3.31 -29.47 -9.71
CA GLY A 572 4.58 -30.14 -9.97
C GLY A 572 5.75 -29.24 -10.44
N ILE A 573 5.54 -27.94 -10.57
CA ILE A 573 6.58 -26.93 -10.84
C ILE A 573 6.86 -26.13 -9.57
N ALA A 574 8.13 -25.87 -9.31
CA ALA A 574 8.61 -25.00 -8.22
C ALA A 574 9.78 -24.15 -8.70
N ASP A 575 10.08 -23.05 -8.00
CA ASP A 575 11.38 -22.39 -8.18
C ASP A 575 12.47 -23.29 -7.59
N ILE A 576 13.40 -23.68 -8.45
CA ILE A 576 14.56 -24.51 -8.11
C ILE A 576 15.86 -23.70 -8.13
N ALA A 577 15.85 -22.39 -8.35
CA ALA A 577 17.07 -21.58 -8.29
C ALA A 577 17.79 -21.68 -6.92
N PRO A 578 17.09 -21.68 -5.75
CA PRO A 578 17.71 -21.91 -4.44
C PRO A 578 18.27 -23.33 -4.23
N GLU A 579 17.91 -24.32 -5.04
CA GLU A 579 18.57 -25.65 -5.02
C GLU A 579 19.97 -25.62 -5.67
N ALA A 580 20.30 -24.58 -6.43
CA ALA A 580 21.49 -24.54 -7.28
C ALA A 580 22.76 -24.08 -6.54
N THR A 581 23.91 -24.63 -6.92
CA THR A 581 25.20 -23.96 -6.69
C THR A 581 25.33 -22.80 -7.67
N VAL A 582 25.03 -21.59 -7.22
CA VAL A 582 25.10 -20.36 -8.03
C VAL A 582 26.56 -19.88 -8.16
N THR A 583 26.98 -19.50 -9.37
CA THR A 583 28.29 -18.88 -9.67
C THR A 583 28.17 -17.86 -10.80
N ALA A 584 29.12 -16.92 -10.91
CA ALA A 584 29.07 -15.85 -11.91
C ALA A 584 30.43 -15.55 -12.57
N SER A 585 30.41 -14.84 -13.70
CA SER A 585 31.61 -14.34 -14.41
C SER A 585 32.51 -13.42 -13.58
N SER A 586 31.90 -12.73 -12.63
CA SER A 586 32.47 -11.71 -11.76
C SER A 586 31.66 -11.67 -10.46
N ARG A 587 32.19 -11.01 -9.41
CA ARG A 587 31.46 -10.74 -8.17
C ARG A 587 30.79 -11.97 -7.52
N ASN A 588 31.55 -13.06 -7.39
CA ASN A 588 31.09 -14.29 -6.72
C ASN A 588 30.92 -14.09 -5.19
N ASP A 589 31.30 -12.94 -4.66
CA ASP A 589 30.91 -12.40 -3.35
C ASP A 589 29.40 -12.11 -3.23
N LEU A 590 28.69 -11.81 -4.34
CA LEU A 590 27.28 -11.41 -4.33
C LEU A 590 26.30 -12.53 -4.75
N VAL A 591 26.75 -13.65 -5.32
CA VAL A 591 25.86 -14.61 -6.00
C VAL A 591 24.83 -15.33 -5.11
N ALA A 592 24.93 -15.19 -3.78
CA ALA A 592 23.92 -15.69 -2.85
C ALA A 592 22.64 -14.81 -2.82
N THR A 593 22.73 -13.56 -3.27
CA THR A 593 21.60 -12.61 -3.36
C THR A 593 20.87 -12.65 -4.71
N LEU A 594 21.15 -13.66 -5.53
CA LEU A 594 20.45 -13.92 -6.80
C LEU A 594 19.30 -14.92 -6.66
N THR A 595 19.17 -15.53 -5.49
CA THR A 595 18.19 -16.58 -5.17
C THR A 595 17.75 -16.47 -3.70
N ASP A 596 17.69 -15.26 -3.15
CA ASP A 596 17.34 -15.02 -1.72
C ASP A 596 15.85 -14.70 -1.50
N GLY A 597 15.14 -14.33 -2.56
CA GLY A 597 13.73 -13.94 -2.60
C GLY A 597 13.48 -12.45 -2.84
N ASN A 598 14.51 -11.61 -2.89
CA ASN A 598 14.36 -10.15 -2.97
C ASN A 598 14.45 -9.58 -4.40
N ALA A 599 13.37 -9.75 -5.15
CA ALA A 599 13.18 -9.18 -6.49
C ALA A 599 13.22 -7.63 -6.58
N THR A 600 13.39 -6.90 -5.46
CA THR A 600 13.30 -5.42 -5.41
C THR A 600 14.59 -4.70 -5.04
N ALA A 601 15.50 -5.34 -4.31
CA ALA A 601 16.78 -4.76 -3.92
C ALA A 601 17.89 -5.04 -4.94
N LYS A 602 19.06 -4.44 -4.74
CA LYS A 602 20.25 -4.74 -5.54
C LYS A 602 20.91 -6.04 -5.06
N GLY A 603 20.67 -7.14 -5.76
CA GLY A 603 21.35 -8.42 -5.53
C GLY A 603 22.78 -8.43 -6.06
N TRP A 604 22.96 -8.75 -7.34
CA TRP A 604 24.27 -8.90 -7.99
C TRP A 604 24.55 -7.81 -9.02
N ASP A 605 25.82 -7.43 -9.19
CA ASP A 605 26.29 -6.63 -10.31
C ASP A 605 27.59 -7.18 -10.93
N ASP A 606 27.83 -6.88 -12.21
CA ASP A 606 29.08 -7.26 -12.90
C ASP A 606 30.20 -6.20 -12.80
N TRP A 607 30.00 -5.14 -12.01
CA TRP A 607 30.97 -4.06 -11.89
C TRP A 607 32.26 -4.55 -11.25
N THR A 608 33.36 -4.19 -11.90
CA THR A 608 34.71 -4.35 -11.37
C THR A 608 35.41 -2.99 -11.37
N GLY A 609 36.33 -2.77 -10.44
CA GLY A 609 37.18 -1.56 -10.42
C GLY A 609 38.08 -1.39 -11.66
N ASN A 610 38.08 -2.36 -12.59
CA ASN A 610 38.79 -2.30 -13.88
C ASN A 610 37.86 -1.93 -15.06
N GLY A 611 36.54 -1.81 -14.84
CA GLY A 611 35.55 -1.46 -15.85
C GLY A 611 34.32 -2.37 -15.87
N TYR A 612 33.41 -2.05 -16.79
CA TYR A 612 32.12 -2.70 -17.02
C TYR A 612 32.25 -3.71 -18.19
N PRO A 613 32.04 -5.03 -17.96
CA PRO A 613 31.98 -6.03 -19.02
C PRO A 613 30.82 -5.77 -19.99
N ARG A 614 30.99 -6.17 -21.26
CA ARG A 614 29.88 -6.23 -22.23
C ARG A 614 29.19 -7.58 -22.30
N ASP A 615 29.87 -8.62 -21.84
CA ASP A 615 29.41 -10.00 -21.78
C ASP A 615 29.76 -10.57 -20.41
N SER A 616 28.73 -10.96 -19.66
CA SER A 616 28.81 -11.55 -18.32
C SER A 616 27.92 -12.80 -18.27
N TRP A 617 27.99 -13.57 -17.19
CA TRP A 617 27.13 -14.74 -17.02
C TRP A 617 26.82 -15.09 -15.57
N LEU A 618 25.64 -15.70 -15.37
CA LEU A 618 25.16 -16.29 -14.12
C LEU A 618 24.85 -17.76 -14.35
N GLN A 619 25.37 -18.67 -13.52
CA GLN A 619 25.32 -20.11 -13.70
C GLN A 619 24.72 -20.79 -12.48
N PHE A 620 23.82 -21.74 -12.73
CA PHE A 620 23.07 -22.51 -11.76
C PHE A 620 23.37 -24.00 -12.00
N ASP A 621 23.91 -24.70 -11.00
CA ASP A 621 24.34 -26.11 -11.10
C ASP A 621 23.69 -26.95 -10.00
N TRP A 622 22.79 -27.87 -10.40
CA TRP A 622 22.03 -28.76 -9.51
C TRP A 622 22.69 -30.13 -9.32
N GLY A 623 23.79 -30.41 -10.04
CA GLY A 623 24.51 -31.70 -10.01
C GLY A 623 23.71 -32.93 -10.48
N THR A 624 22.43 -32.76 -10.81
CA THR A 624 21.45 -33.78 -11.16
C THR A 624 20.48 -33.17 -12.18
N ASP A 625 20.03 -33.93 -13.17
CA ASP A 625 19.28 -33.33 -14.29
C ASP A 625 17.88 -32.83 -13.86
N ARG A 626 17.43 -31.76 -14.51
CA ARG A 626 16.18 -31.02 -14.29
C ARG A 626 15.50 -30.72 -15.62
N THR A 627 14.17 -30.61 -15.60
CA THR A 627 13.34 -30.03 -16.67
C THR A 627 12.81 -28.67 -16.22
N PHE A 628 12.70 -27.73 -17.15
CA PHE A 628 12.41 -26.32 -16.86
C PHE A 628 11.10 -25.87 -17.51
N ASP A 629 10.43 -24.93 -16.87
CA ASP A 629 9.19 -24.31 -17.34
C ASP A 629 9.44 -22.86 -17.77
N SER A 630 9.96 -22.03 -16.86
CA SER A 630 10.26 -20.63 -17.13
C SER A 630 11.42 -20.13 -16.27
N ILE A 631 12.10 -19.10 -16.74
CA ILE A 631 13.11 -18.37 -15.97
C ILE A 631 12.66 -16.92 -15.87
N VAL A 632 12.63 -16.37 -14.67
CA VAL A 632 12.25 -14.97 -14.42
C VAL A 632 13.50 -14.26 -13.90
N VAL A 633 13.91 -13.19 -14.58
CA VAL A 633 15.07 -12.38 -14.19
C VAL A 633 14.59 -10.98 -13.84
N HIS A 634 14.62 -10.68 -12.54
CA HIS A 634 14.29 -9.35 -12.01
C HIS A 634 15.54 -8.49 -12.16
N THR A 635 15.55 -7.53 -13.09
CA THR A 635 16.73 -6.68 -13.32
C THR A 635 16.72 -5.45 -12.40
N TYR A 636 17.90 -4.90 -12.08
CA TYR A 636 18.01 -3.77 -11.15
C TYR A 636 18.48 -2.47 -11.84
N LYS A 637 17.92 -1.34 -11.41
CA LYS A 637 18.27 0.01 -11.87
C LYS A 637 19.17 0.71 -10.85
N ASP A 638 20.47 0.62 -11.08
CA ASP A 638 21.51 1.24 -10.25
C ASP A 638 21.65 2.72 -10.66
N GLY A 639 20.92 3.58 -9.94
CA GLY A 639 20.90 5.02 -10.13
C GLY A 639 20.20 5.51 -11.42
N ALA A 640 20.76 6.54 -12.04
CA ALA A 640 20.15 7.21 -13.21
C ALA A 640 20.40 6.51 -14.56
N THR A 641 20.98 5.31 -14.56
CA THR A 641 21.42 4.58 -15.75
C THR A 641 20.65 3.28 -15.99
N ALA A 642 20.51 2.87 -17.25
CA ALA A 642 19.93 1.57 -17.61
C ALA A 642 20.95 0.44 -17.39
N THR A 643 21.12 0.03 -16.14
CA THR A 643 22.14 -0.94 -15.69
C THR A 643 21.70 -2.40 -15.80
N TRP A 644 20.81 -2.74 -16.72
CA TRP A 644 20.35 -4.12 -16.95
C TRP A 644 20.89 -4.67 -18.28
N PRO A 645 21.02 -6.00 -18.46
CA PRO A 645 21.39 -6.60 -19.74
C PRO A 645 20.44 -6.16 -20.87
N SER A 646 20.97 -5.98 -22.08
CA SER A 646 20.15 -5.78 -23.29
C SER A 646 19.65 -7.10 -23.90
N ARG A 647 20.30 -8.22 -23.55
CA ARG A 647 19.94 -9.57 -23.97
C ARG A 647 20.35 -10.58 -22.90
N ILE A 648 19.47 -11.54 -22.64
CA ILE A 648 19.68 -12.67 -21.73
C ILE A 648 19.48 -13.94 -22.57
N GLN A 649 20.54 -14.72 -22.78
CA GLN A 649 20.48 -15.98 -23.54
C GLN A 649 20.77 -17.17 -22.63
N VAL A 650 19.93 -18.21 -22.70
CA VAL A 650 20.11 -19.43 -21.91
C VAL A 650 21.09 -20.37 -22.60
N GLN A 651 22.05 -20.89 -21.83
CA GLN A 651 22.87 -22.05 -22.16
C GLN A 651 22.53 -23.21 -21.23
N TYR A 652 22.67 -24.44 -21.73
CA TYR A 652 22.59 -25.66 -20.91
C TYR A 652 23.91 -26.45 -20.95
N ARG A 653 24.16 -27.28 -19.93
CA ARG A 653 25.26 -28.26 -19.92
C ARG A 653 24.78 -29.57 -20.56
N ASP A 654 25.47 -30.05 -21.59
CA ASP A 654 25.18 -31.36 -22.16
C ASP A 654 25.80 -32.51 -21.37
N ALA A 655 25.44 -33.76 -21.72
CA ALA A 655 25.93 -34.98 -21.08
C ALA A 655 27.45 -35.24 -21.23
N THR A 656 28.19 -34.37 -21.94
CA THR A 656 29.67 -34.38 -21.98
C THR A 656 30.30 -33.34 -21.05
N GLY A 657 29.48 -32.58 -20.31
CA GLY A 657 29.89 -31.44 -19.49
C GLY A 657 30.09 -30.15 -20.29
N ALA A 658 29.79 -30.16 -21.60
CA ALA A 658 30.02 -29.03 -22.49
C ALA A 658 28.80 -28.09 -22.52
N TRP A 659 29.06 -26.79 -22.51
CA TRP A 659 28.01 -25.76 -22.59
C TRP A 659 27.53 -25.59 -24.03
N ARG A 660 26.21 -25.45 -24.20
CA ARG A 660 25.53 -25.29 -25.48
C ARG A 660 24.70 -24.02 -25.49
N ASP A 661 24.87 -23.20 -26.52
CA ASP A 661 23.97 -22.09 -26.82
C ASP A 661 22.59 -22.61 -27.25
N THR A 662 21.53 -21.89 -26.89
CA THR A 662 20.15 -22.16 -27.31
C THR A 662 19.56 -20.96 -28.04
N ALA A 663 18.36 -21.13 -28.60
CA ALA A 663 17.52 -20.03 -29.09
C ALA A 663 16.56 -19.49 -28.01
N VAL A 664 16.69 -19.94 -26.76
CA VAL A 664 15.89 -19.47 -25.62
C VAL A 664 16.56 -18.22 -25.07
N GLU A 665 15.93 -17.07 -25.27
CA GLU A 665 16.47 -15.76 -24.91
C GLU A 665 15.38 -14.70 -24.70
N ALA A 666 15.69 -13.69 -23.88
CA ALA A 666 14.97 -12.42 -23.82
C ALA A 666 15.85 -11.28 -24.34
N THR A 667 15.21 -10.27 -24.94
CA THR A 667 15.83 -8.99 -25.33
C THR A 667 15.13 -7.86 -24.59
N LEU A 668 15.91 -6.94 -24.03
CA LEU A 668 15.43 -5.87 -23.16
C LEU A 668 15.90 -4.51 -23.69
N ALA A 669 15.02 -3.51 -23.65
CA ALA A 669 15.37 -2.15 -24.01
C ALA A 669 16.17 -1.50 -22.86
N GLN A 670 17.39 -1.02 -23.13
CA GLN A 670 18.21 -0.26 -22.17
C GLN A 670 17.76 1.22 -22.15
N ASP A 671 16.50 1.47 -21.77
CA ASP A 671 15.95 2.83 -21.64
C ASP A 671 16.05 3.32 -20.18
N ALA A 672 16.92 4.30 -19.94
CA ALA A 672 17.15 4.83 -18.59
C ALA A 672 15.95 5.66 -18.05
N SER A 673 14.95 5.99 -18.88
CA SER A 673 13.73 6.69 -18.44
C SER A 673 12.70 5.77 -17.80
N THR A 674 12.68 4.47 -18.12
CA THR A 674 11.73 3.50 -17.55
C THR A 674 12.21 2.93 -16.21
N PRO A 675 11.33 2.25 -15.44
CA PRO A 675 11.76 1.28 -14.43
C PRO A 675 12.63 0.16 -15.04
N ALA A 676 13.28 -0.62 -14.19
CA ALA A 676 13.96 -1.84 -14.64
C ALA A 676 12.93 -2.88 -15.11
N PRO A 677 13.14 -3.56 -16.26
CA PRO A 677 12.24 -4.61 -16.71
C PRO A 677 12.49 -5.94 -15.99
N VAL A 678 11.42 -6.69 -15.76
CA VAL A 678 11.49 -8.13 -15.45
C VAL A 678 11.50 -8.91 -16.77
N ALA A 679 12.39 -9.88 -16.90
CA ALA A 679 12.50 -10.71 -18.11
C ALA A 679 11.95 -12.12 -17.83
N VAL A 680 10.82 -12.46 -18.44
CA VAL A 680 10.22 -13.80 -18.38
C VAL A 680 10.63 -14.58 -19.65
N ILE A 681 11.22 -15.76 -19.45
CA ILE A 681 11.80 -16.60 -20.50
C ILE A 681 11.13 -17.97 -20.47
N ASP A 682 10.49 -18.38 -21.57
CA ASP A 682 9.95 -19.74 -21.72
C ASP A 682 11.10 -20.76 -21.85
N ALA A 683 11.19 -21.67 -20.88
CA ALA A 683 12.25 -22.67 -20.77
C ALA A 683 11.77 -24.09 -21.16
N LYS A 684 10.50 -24.29 -21.52
CA LYS A 684 9.88 -25.61 -21.82
C LYS A 684 10.53 -26.36 -22.98
N THR A 685 11.25 -25.64 -23.84
CA THR A 685 11.96 -26.21 -25.00
C THR A 685 13.41 -26.61 -24.70
N LEU A 686 13.90 -26.37 -23.47
CA LEU A 686 15.23 -26.81 -23.05
C LEU A 686 15.26 -28.34 -22.83
N PRO A 687 16.34 -29.03 -23.23
CA PRO A 687 16.53 -30.42 -22.86
C PRO A 687 16.80 -30.54 -21.35
N ALA A 688 16.51 -31.71 -20.78
CA ALA A 688 16.85 -31.98 -19.39
C ALA A 688 18.37 -31.82 -19.17
N THR A 689 18.77 -31.08 -18.12
CA THR A 689 20.18 -30.80 -17.81
C THR A 689 20.39 -30.56 -16.31
N SER A 690 21.59 -30.84 -15.85
CA SER A 690 22.06 -30.62 -14.48
C SER A 690 22.58 -29.20 -14.23
N ALA A 691 22.75 -28.37 -15.27
CA ALA A 691 23.17 -26.98 -15.09
C ALA A 691 22.72 -26.04 -16.22
N LEU A 692 22.24 -24.85 -15.85
CA LEU A 692 21.92 -23.75 -16.75
C LEU A 692 22.90 -22.59 -16.57
N ARG A 693 23.01 -21.75 -17.60
CA ARG A 693 23.75 -20.49 -17.52
C ARG A 693 23.10 -19.40 -18.36
N LEU A 694 22.77 -18.29 -17.72
CA LEU A 694 22.30 -17.06 -18.36
C LEU A 694 23.53 -16.28 -18.83
N ARG A 695 23.63 -16.04 -20.14
CA ARG A 695 24.57 -15.09 -20.72
C ARG A 695 23.92 -13.71 -20.82
N LEU A 696 24.55 -12.74 -20.18
CA LEU A 696 24.10 -11.35 -20.07
C LEU A 696 24.94 -10.49 -21.01
N THR A 697 24.32 -9.80 -21.97
CA THR A 697 25.03 -8.93 -22.93
C THR A 697 24.48 -7.50 -22.90
N SER A 698 25.36 -6.50 -22.78
CA SER A 698 25.04 -5.07 -22.71
C SER A 698 25.40 -4.31 -23.99
N GLN A 699 24.50 -3.46 -24.49
CA GLN A 699 24.73 -2.61 -25.66
C GLN A 699 25.39 -1.28 -25.27
N ALA A 700 25.00 -0.69 -24.14
CA ALA A 700 25.67 0.46 -23.54
C ALA A 700 27.04 0.10 -22.92
N ASN A 701 27.87 1.11 -22.65
CA ASN A 701 29.05 0.96 -21.79
C ASN A 701 28.62 1.21 -20.33
N THR A 702 28.02 0.21 -19.71
CA THR A 702 27.48 0.25 -18.34
C THR A 702 27.63 -1.13 -17.70
N TRP A 703 27.64 -1.20 -16.37
CA TRP A 703 27.56 -2.47 -15.66
C TRP A 703 26.15 -3.04 -15.73
N GLN A 704 26.05 -4.35 -15.50
CA GLN A 704 24.82 -5.13 -15.51
C GLN A 704 24.48 -5.54 -14.08
N SER A 705 23.25 -5.27 -13.63
CA SER A 705 22.74 -5.47 -12.28
C SER A 705 21.42 -6.23 -12.30
N ILE A 706 21.30 -7.20 -11.41
CA ILE A 706 20.19 -8.13 -11.27
C ILE A 706 19.75 -8.09 -9.80
N ALA A 707 18.44 -8.05 -9.56
CA ALA A 707 17.86 -8.21 -8.23
C ALA A 707 17.85 -9.70 -7.87
N GLU A 708 17.03 -10.50 -8.56
CA GLU A 708 16.77 -11.91 -8.25
C GLU A 708 16.60 -12.72 -9.55
N VAL A 709 16.80 -14.03 -9.51
CA VAL A 709 16.58 -14.97 -10.63
C VAL A 709 15.80 -16.20 -10.16
N ASP A 710 14.51 -16.25 -10.51
CA ASP A 710 13.68 -17.44 -10.31
C ASP A 710 13.91 -18.42 -11.48
N VAL A 711 14.07 -19.71 -11.20
CA VAL A 711 14.18 -20.78 -12.21
C VAL A 711 13.12 -21.83 -11.92
N TRP A 712 12.00 -21.74 -12.62
CA TRP A 712 10.87 -22.64 -12.44
C TRP A 712 11.09 -23.96 -13.19
N GLY A 713 10.99 -25.09 -12.47
CA GLY A 713 11.24 -26.42 -13.00
C GLY A 713 10.74 -27.54 -12.06
N ASN A 714 11.14 -28.79 -12.35
CA ASN A 714 10.81 -29.92 -11.47
C ASN A 714 11.83 -30.05 -10.31
N ALA A 715 11.37 -30.37 -9.10
CA ALA A 715 12.26 -30.51 -7.94
C ALA A 715 13.17 -31.75 -8.00
N SER A 716 14.29 -31.70 -7.26
CA SER A 716 15.36 -32.73 -7.18
C SER A 716 14.90 -34.19 -7.08
N ALA A 717 13.90 -34.42 -6.22
CA ALA A 717 12.79 -35.30 -6.52
C ALA A 717 11.52 -34.48 -6.27
N ALA A 718 10.35 -34.96 -6.72
CA ALA A 718 9.08 -34.33 -6.39
C ALA A 718 8.78 -34.45 -4.88
N ASN A 719 9.36 -33.54 -4.08
CA ASN A 719 9.02 -33.31 -2.69
C ASN A 719 7.71 -32.52 -2.68
N VAL A 720 6.60 -33.21 -2.36
CA VAL A 720 5.24 -32.66 -2.31
C VAL A 720 5.15 -31.44 -1.39
N CYS A 721 5.98 -31.35 -0.35
CA CYS A 721 6.01 -30.18 0.51
C CYS A 721 6.53 -28.89 -0.17
N ARG A 722 7.29 -29.03 -1.28
CA ARG A 722 7.78 -27.92 -2.12
C ARG A 722 6.92 -27.69 -3.37
N GLY A 723 5.82 -28.42 -3.55
CA GLY A 723 4.95 -28.27 -4.72
C GLY A 723 4.28 -26.90 -4.75
N GLY A 724 4.17 -26.26 -5.91
CA GLY A 724 3.51 -24.95 -6.05
C GLY A 724 2.02 -24.95 -5.62
N ASP A 725 1.41 -26.14 -5.50
CA ASP A 725 0.04 -26.34 -5.04
C ASP A 725 -0.08 -26.67 -3.53
N ALA A 726 1.05 -26.71 -2.80
CA ALA A 726 1.12 -27.05 -1.39
C ALA A 726 1.10 -25.81 -0.47
N SER A 727 0.05 -25.70 0.35
CA SER A 727 0.02 -24.84 1.53
C SER A 727 0.67 -25.58 2.72
N VAL A 728 1.52 -24.90 3.48
CA VAL A 728 2.23 -25.47 4.64
C VAL A 728 2.01 -24.63 5.89
N SER A 729 1.53 -25.26 6.96
CA SER A 729 1.22 -24.61 8.23
C SER A 729 1.76 -25.38 9.41
N ALA A 730 1.92 -24.71 10.55
CA ALA A 730 2.33 -25.35 11.80
C ALA A 730 1.51 -24.81 12.97
N SER A 731 1.25 -25.64 13.99
CA SER A 731 0.53 -25.22 15.19
C SER A 731 1.27 -24.14 16.00
N PHE A 732 2.57 -23.98 15.75
CA PHE A 732 3.45 -23.07 16.46
C PHE A 732 4.71 -22.81 15.61
N HIS A 733 5.22 -21.58 15.65
CA HIS A 733 6.52 -21.22 15.09
C HIS A 733 7.20 -20.13 15.93
N GLN A 734 8.53 -20.15 15.98
CA GLN A 734 9.31 -19.12 16.66
C GLN A 734 9.24 -17.78 15.90
N THR A 735 9.04 -16.69 16.63
CA THR A 735 9.05 -15.31 16.11
C THR A 735 10.02 -14.36 16.85
N LYS A 736 10.37 -14.67 18.10
CA LYS A 736 11.02 -13.72 19.03
C LYS A 736 12.38 -13.17 18.59
N TRP A 737 13.16 -13.95 17.86
CA TRP A 737 14.54 -13.62 17.48
C TRP A 737 14.80 -13.69 15.96
N ALA A 738 13.95 -14.45 15.28
CA ALA A 738 13.74 -14.51 13.85
C ALA A 738 12.39 -15.22 13.65
N THR A 739 11.67 -14.88 12.59
CA THR A 739 10.46 -15.61 12.19
C THR A 739 10.87 -16.91 11.49
N MET A 740 10.50 -18.05 12.08
CA MET A 740 10.87 -19.39 11.62
C MET A 740 9.62 -20.18 11.21
N PRO A 741 8.89 -19.74 10.17
CA PRO A 741 7.58 -20.28 9.79
C PRO A 741 7.64 -21.71 9.28
N ALA A 742 6.48 -22.32 9.05
CA ALA A 742 6.37 -23.67 8.49
C ALA A 742 7.02 -23.79 7.10
N SER A 743 6.94 -22.74 6.27
CA SER A 743 7.56 -22.71 4.95
C SER A 743 9.08 -22.92 4.97
N ASN A 744 9.78 -22.53 6.05
CA ASN A 744 11.23 -22.79 6.20
C ASN A 744 11.60 -24.29 6.28
N ALA A 745 10.65 -25.20 6.49
CA ALA A 745 10.92 -26.63 6.41
C ALA A 745 10.75 -27.18 4.98
N CYS A 746 10.25 -26.39 4.03
CA CYS A 746 9.93 -26.82 2.68
C CYS A 746 10.28 -25.77 1.60
N ASP A 747 11.18 -24.83 1.90
CA ASP A 747 11.83 -23.94 0.93
C ASP A 747 13.09 -24.59 0.30
N GLY A 748 13.55 -25.71 0.85
CA GLY A 748 14.75 -26.43 0.43
C GLY A 748 16.08 -25.80 0.86
N ARG A 749 16.05 -24.71 1.63
CA ARG A 749 17.23 -23.95 2.07
C ARG A 749 17.71 -24.47 3.42
N VAL A 750 18.69 -25.38 3.46
CA VAL A 750 19.20 -25.99 4.73
C VAL A 750 19.77 -24.98 5.77
N GLY A 751 19.85 -23.69 5.44
CA GLY A 751 20.19 -22.61 6.37
C GLY A 751 19.00 -21.94 7.07
N THR A 752 17.78 -22.03 6.52
CA THR A 752 16.54 -21.73 7.23
C THR A 752 16.08 -22.96 8.02
N ALA A 753 15.13 -22.78 8.93
CA ALA A 753 14.48 -23.88 9.63
C ALA A 753 13.12 -23.45 10.17
N TRP A 754 12.21 -24.42 10.31
CA TRP A 754 11.07 -24.30 11.22
C TRP A 754 11.53 -24.63 12.64
N SER A 755 11.14 -23.79 13.61
CA SER A 755 11.51 -23.93 15.03
C SER A 755 10.31 -23.73 15.93
N THR A 756 10.25 -24.49 17.02
CA THR A 756 9.21 -24.38 18.07
C THR A 756 9.73 -23.83 19.40
N TRP A 757 10.95 -23.28 19.42
CA TRP A 757 11.56 -22.75 20.64
C TRP A 757 11.12 -21.32 20.97
N THR A 758 10.77 -21.06 22.25
CA THR A 758 10.61 -19.69 22.78
C THR A 758 11.03 -19.56 24.23
N ASP A 759 11.49 -18.37 24.61
CA ASP A 759 11.76 -17.98 26.00
C ASP A 759 10.54 -18.10 26.94
N THR A 760 9.31 -18.11 26.39
CA THR A 760 8.05 -18.28 27.14
C THR A 760 7.76 -19.73 27.54
N GLY A 761 8.46 -20.71 26.95
CA GLY A 761 8.31 -22.11 27.30
C GLY A 761 8.46 -23.07 26.12
N TYR A 762 8.44 -24.36 26.47
CA TYR A 762 8.43 -25.49 25.55
C TYR A 762 7.00 -25.91 25.22
N GLN A 763 6.76 -26.34 23.99
CA GLN A 763 5.50 -27.00 23.60
C GLN A 763 5.71 -28.51 23.67
N ASP A 764 4.89 -29.22 24.45
CA ASP A 764 5.01 -30.69 24.58
C ASP A 764 4.63 -31.45 23.28
N SER A 765 4.01 -30.75 22.33
CA SER A 765 3.76 -31.23 20.96
C SER A 765 3.67 -30.08 19.97
N ALA A 766 4.05 -30.32 18.71
CA ALA A 766 3.80 -29.42 17.59
C ALA A 766 3.33 -30.20 16.36
N THR A 767 2.37 -29.64 15.62
CA THR A 767 1.95 -30.19 14.32
C THR A 767 2.58 -29.42 13.18
N PHE A 768 3.02 -30.15 12.16
CA PHE A 768 3.33 -29.63 10.83
C PHE A 768 2.31 -30.20 9.85
N THR A 769 1.65 -29.34 9.10
CA THR A 769 0.58 -29.72 8.16
C THR A 769 0.97 -29.29 6.76
N ILE A 770 0.96 -30.24 5.84
CA ILE A 770 1.01 -30.02 4.40
C ILE A 770 -0.41 -30.20 3.90
N GLU A 771 -0.91 -29.27 3.10
CA GLU A 771 -2.23 -29.33 2.46
C GLU A 771 -2.07 -28.97 0.99
N THR A 772 -2.47 -29.86 0.10
CA THR A 772 -2.26 -29.73 -1.36
C THR A 772 -3.60 -29.54 -2.06
N SER A 773 -3.62 -28.71 -3.11
CA SER A 773 -4.81 -28.64 -3.96
C SER A 773 -4.91 -29.82 -4.92
N GLU A 774 -3.80 -30.51 -5.21
CA GLU A 774 -3.80 -31.80 -5.91
C GLU A 774 -3.80 -33.01 -4.96
N ILE A 775 -4.11 -34.18 -5.54
CA ILE A 775 -3.96 -35.49 -4.89
C ILE A 775 -2.56 -36.03 -5.16
N HIS A 776 -1.80 -36.32 -4.11
CA HIS A 776 -0.46 -36.90 -4.21
C HIS A 776 -0.43 -38.37 -3.81
N ARG A 777 0.44 -39.17 -4.45
CA ARG A 777 0.71 -40.55 -4.00
C ARG A 777 1.86 -40.54 -2.99
N LEU A 778 1.54 -40.78 -1.73
CA LEU A 778 2.52 -40.75 -0.64
C LEU A 778 2.83 -42.17 -0.16
N ASN A 779 4.08 -42.45 0.19
CA ASN A 779 4.49 -43.71 0.84
C ASN A 779 5.59 -43.56 1.92
N GLU A 780 6.22 -42.39 2.00
CA GLU A 780 7.16 -42.05 3.08
C GLU A 780 7.22 -40.54 3.31
N VAL A 781 7.77 -40.14 4.46
CA VAL A 781 8.23 -38.78 4.77
C VAL A 781 9.62 -38.89 5.36
N ARG A 782 10.49 -37.93 5.09
CA ARG A 782 11.82 -37.81 5.70
C ARG A 782 11.97 -36.43 6.33
N PHE A 783 12.77 -36.33 7.39
CA PHE A 783 13.15 -35.03 7.97
C PHE A 783 14.45 -35.17 8.75
N THR A 784 15.16 -34.07 8.97
CA THR A 784 16.31 -34.02 9.89
C THR A 784 16.04 -32.99 10.98
N ASN A 785 15.95 -33.44 12.23
CA ASN A 785 15.96 -32.52 13.37
C ASN A 785 17.41 -32.12 13.71
N THR A 786 17.66 -30.86 14.05
CA THR A 786 19.02 -30.35 14.37
C THR A 786 19.19 -30.02 15.85
N GLU A 787 18.18 -29.44 16.49
CA GLU A 787 18.21 -28.99 17.89
C GLU A 787 16.93 -29.44 18.64
N GLY A 788 16.96 -29.42 19.97
CA GLY A 788 15.87 -29.93 20.80
C GLY A 788 15.80 -31.47 20.86
N THR A 789 14.63 -32.04 21.16
CA THR A 789 14.44 -33.49 21.35
C THR A 789 13.00 -33.91 21.04
N ILE A 790 12.84 -34.82 20.09
CA ILE A 790 11.55 -35.42 19.72
C ILE A 790 11.43 -36.81 20.35
N ALA A 791 10.40 -37.02 21.17
CA ALA A 791 10.12 -38.29 21.85
C ALA A 791 9.33 -39.28 20.96
N GLY A 792 8.72 -38.81 19.88
CA GLY A 792 8.01 -39.61 18.88
C GLY A 792 7.33 -38.72 17.84
N VAL A 793 6.96 -39.32 16.70
CA VAL A 793 6.19 -38.68 15.63
C VAL A 793 5.06 -39.60 15.20
N SER A 794 3.86 -39.05 15.04
CA SER A 794 2.72 -39.73 14.42
C SER A 794 2.27 -39.01 13.16
N LEU A 795 1.77 -39.76 12.18
CA LEU A 795 1.23 -39.21 10.94
C LEU A 795 -0.30 -39.29 10.92
N GLU A 796 -0.91 -38.32 10.28
CA GLU A 796 -2.30 -38.34 9.80
C GLU A 796 -2.32 -37.89 8.34
N TYR A 797 -3.30 -38.33 7.56
CA TYR A 797 -3.54 -37.88 6.19
C TYR A 797 -4.97 -37.40 6.01
N ARG A 798 -5.21 -36.61 4.98
CA ARG A 798 -6.54 -36.26 4.47
C ARG A 798 -6.65 -36.76 3.03
N ASP A 799 -7.77 -37.37 2.69
CA ASP A 799 -8.08 -37.79 1.31
C ASP A 799 -8.77 -36.67 0.52
N ASP A 800 -9.12 -36.96 -0.72
CA ASP A 800 -9.77 -36.07 -1.69
C ASP A 800 -11.27 -35.84 -1.42
N HIS A 801 -11.91 -36.73 -0.65
CA HIS A 801 -13.36 -36.73 -0.43
C HIS A 801 -13.80 -36.32 0.99
N GLY A 802 -12.91 -35.85 1.87
CA GLY A 802 -13.31 -35.54 3.27
C GLY A 802 -12.46 -34.52 4.01
N ASN A 803 -13.12 -33.63 4.76
CA ASN A 803 -12.48 -32.64 5.64
C ASN A 803 -11.94 -33.23 6.97
N GLU A 804 -11.80 -34.56 7.08
CA GLU A 804 -11.45 -35.26 8.31
C GLU A 804 -10.04 -35.88 8.21
N TRP A 805 -9.20 -35.59 9.21
CA TRP A 805 -7.85 -36.13 9.34
C TRP A 805 -7.88 -37.57 9.86
N LYS A 806 -7.19 -38.47 9.16
CA LYS A 806 -7.22 -39.92 9.37
C LYS A 806 -5.85 -40.41 9.84
N PRO A 807 -5.73 -41.14 10.98
CA PRO A 807 -4.44 -41.66 11.45
C PRO A 807 -3.76 -42.58 10.44
N LEU A 808 -2.45 -42.37 10.25
CA LEU A 808 -1.62 -43.07 9.28
C LEU A 808 -0.58 -43.96 9.99
N PRO A 809 -0.78 -45.31 10.02
CA PRO A 809 0.17 -46.21 10.67
C PRO A 809 1.45 -46.38 9.83
N LEU A 810 2.60 -46.26 10.50
CA LEU A 810 3.92 -46.50 9.90
C LEU A 810 4.16 -47.98 9.59
N THR A 811 4.96 -48.26 8.56
CA THR A 811 5.44 -49.61 8.21
C THR A 811 6.88 -49.79 8.65
N GLY A 812 7.09 -50.51 9.76
CA GLY A 812 8.41 -50.80 10.33
C GLY A 812 8.40 -50.72 11.85
N ASP A 813 9.59 -50.73 12.45
CA ASP A 813 9.77 -50.35 13.85
C ASP A 813 9.61 -48.84 14.01
N THR A 814 9.18 -48.37 15.18
CA THR A 814 9.07 -46.92 15.47
C THR A 814 10.44 -46.24 15.39
N PRO A 815 10.64 -45.26 14.49
CA PRO A 815 11.97 -44.69 14.24
C PRO A 815 12.42 -43.78 15.39
N THR A 816 13.69 -43.91 15.79
CA THR A 816 14.31 -43.07 16.82
C THR A 816 14.89 -41.80 16.20
N VAL A 817 14.25 -40.65 16.45
CA VAL A 817 14.76 -39.35 15.98
C VAL A 817 16.10 -39.05 16.66
N THR A 818 17.14 -38.79 15.87
CA THR A 818 18.48 -38.44 16.36
C THR A 818 18.93 -37.15 15.68
N ASN A 819 19.37 -36.16 16.45
CA ASN A 819 19.72 -34.86 15.89
C ASN A 819 20.91 -34.96 14.92
N GLY A 820 20.81 -34.27 13.78
CA GLY A 820 21.79 -34.33 12.70
C GLY A 820 21.75 -35.62 11.88
N SER A 821 20.69 -36.43 12.00
CA SER A 821 20.47 -37.64 11.19
C SER A 821 19.09 -37.62 10.53
N GLU A 822 19.02 -38.05 9.26
CA GLU A 822 17.75 -38.22 8.55
C GLU A 822 16.88 -39.28 9.26
N THR A 823 15.63 -38.94 9.53
CA THR A 823 14.59 -39.84 10.03
C THR A 823 13.57 -40.10 8.93
N THR A 824 13.43 -41.35 8.51
CA THR A 824 12.42 -41.77 7.53
C THR A 824 11.21 -42.41 8.21
N LEU A 825 10.02 -41.92 7.88
CA LEU A 825 8.71 -42.42 8.27
C LEU A 825 8.06 -43.09 7.05
N SER A 826 8.27 -44.40 6.84
CA SER A 826 7.61 -45.14 5.76
C SER A 826 6.21 -45.62 6.18
N PHE A 827 5.28 -45.70 5.23
CA PHE A 827 3.89 -46.13 5.43
C PHE A 827 3.30 -46.77 4.14
N PRO A 828 2.10 -47.38 4.17
CA PRO A 828 1.50 -47.96 2.98
C PRO A 828 1.19 -46.88 1.94
N LYS A 829 1.45 -47.16 0.64
CA LYS A 829 1.18 -46.19 -0.44
C LYS A 829 -0.31 -45.78 -0.43
N LEU A 830 -0.57 -44.48 -0.38
CA LEU A 830 -1.90 -43.88 -0.28
C LEU A 830 -2.04 -42.66 -1.20
N LEU A 831 -3.27 -42.17 -1.34
CA LEU A 831 -3.62 -40.90 -1.99
C LEU A 831 -4.00 -39.88 -0.91
N ALA A 832 -3.51 -38.64 -1.03
CA ALA A 832 -3.82 -37.58 -0.05
C ALA A 832 -3.83 -36.17 -0.65
N THR A 833 -4.71 -35.32 -0.10
CA THR A 833 -4.74 -33.84 -0.25
C THR A 833 -4.17 -33.13 0.98
N GLY A 834 -3.59 -33.88 1.91
CA GLY A 834 -2.96 -33.34 3.09
C GLY A 834 -2.27 -34.39 3.94
N LEU A 835 -1.20 -33.99 4.61
CA LEU A 835 -0.34 -34.82 5.45
C LEU A 835 0.06 -34.03 6.70
N ARG A 836 -0.31 -34.53 7.88
CA ARG A 836 0.00 -33.90 9.17
C ARG A 836 0.97 -34.76 9.96
N LEU A 837 2.14 -34.20 10.24
CA LEU A 837 3.10 -34.73 11.20
C LEU A 837 2.77 -34.13 12.57
N THR A 838 2.56 -34.97 13.58
CA THR A 838 2.51 -34.53 14.99
C THR A 838 3.76 -34.99 15.69
N PHE A 839 4.63 -34.04 16.06
CA PHE A 839 5.85 -34.27 16.82
C PHE A 839 5.54 -34.15 18.31
N SER A 840 6.02 -35.09 19.13
CA SER A 840 5.99 -34.98 20.59
C SER A 840 7.35 -34.51 21.09
N THR A 841 7.37 -33.39 21.81
CA THR A 841 8.57 -32.67 22.27
C THR A 841 8.47 -32.34 23.78
N PRO A 842 8.15 -33.32 24.66
CA PRO A 842 7.81 -33.06 26.06
C PRO A 842 8.96 -32.39 26.82
N GLY A 843 8.72 -31.17 27.32
CA GLY A 843 9.74 -30.33 27.96
C GLY A 843 10.91 -29.95 27.05
N SER A 844 10.71 -29.91 25.73
CA SER A 844 11.73 -29.63 24.72
C SER A 844 11.16 -28.88 23.50
N TYR A 845 11.92 -28.83 22.42
CA TYR A 845 11.53 -28.21 21.14
C TYR A 845 12.01 -29.08 19.97
N LEU A 846 11.74 -28.63 18.75
CA LEU A 846 12.32 -29.13 17.51
C LEU A 846 12.89 -27.96 16.69
N LYS A 847 13.80 -28.30 15.78
CA LYS A 847 14.35 -27.40 14.76
C LYS A 847 14.66 -28.20 13.51
N ILE A 848 13.83 -28.04 12.48
CA ILE A 848 13.85 -28.88 11.27
C ILE A 848 14.12 -27.98 10.06
N PRO A 849 15.29 -28.10 9.39
CA PRO A 849 15.60 -27.39 8.15
C PRO A 849 14.89 -27.96 6.93
N GLU A 850 14.52 -29.24 6.93
CA GLU A 850 13.74 -29.83 5.83
C GLU A 850 12.80 -30.95 6.29
N ILE A 851 11.58 -30.92 5.74
CA ILE A 851 10.63 -32.04 5.63
C ILE A 851 10.51 -32.40 4.14
N PHE A 852 10.73 -33.68 3.84
CA PHE A 852 10.83 -34.21 2.49
C PHE A 852 9.81 -35.32 2.26
N VAL A 853 8.88 -35.11 1.33
CA VAL A 853 7.71 -35.95 1.09
C VAL A 853 7.69 -36.40 -0.38
N PRO A 854 8.34 -37.53 -0.74
CA PRO A 854 8.49 -37.91 -2.15
C PRO A 854 7.20 -38.46 -2.77
N GLU A 855 6.90 -37.98 -3.98
CA GLU A 855 5.82 -38.47 -4.84
C GLU A 855 6.09 -39.89 -5.36
N ALA A 856 5.21 -40.83 -5.04
CA ALA A 856 5.31 -42.24 -5.42
C ALA A 856 4.59 -42.51 -6.75
N GLY A 857 5.32 -42.41 -7.87
CA GLY A 857 4.83 -42.36 -9.27
C GLY A 857 3.64 -43.25 -9.72
N GLY A 858 3.00 -42.81 -10.81
CA GLY A 858 1.78 -43.35 -11.44
C GLY A 858 0.78 -42.23 -11.78
N ILE A 859 -0.47 -42.55 -12.13
CA ILE A 859 -1.57 -41.56 -12.08
C ILE A 859 -2.08 -41.46 -10.63
N ALA A 860 -2.32 -40.24 -10.11
CA ALA A 860 -2.89 -40.00 -8.77
C ALA A 860 -4.36 -39.55 -8.82
N HIS A 861 -4.71 -38.81 -9.88
CA HIS A 861 -6.01 -38.23 -10.14
C HIS A 861 -6.14 -38.09 -11.66
N ILE A 862 -7.36 -38.01 -12.18
CA ILE A 862 -7.62 -37.46 -13.52
C ILE A 862 -8.44 -36.20 -13.30
N GLU A 863 -7.83 -35.04 -13.54
CA GLU A 863 -8.53 -33.76 -13.48
C GLU A 863 -9.04 -33.36 -14.87
N PRO A 864 -10.32 -32.95 -15.00
CA PRO A 864 -10.82 -32.33 -16.21
C PRO A 864 -10.30 -30.89 -16.37
N LEU A 865 -9.38 -30.70 -17.31
CA LEU A 865 -8.80 -29.42 -17.69
C LEU A 865 -9.74 -28.69 -18.66
N LEU A 866 -10.36 -27.62 -18.16
CA LEU A 866 -11.35 -26.81 -18.88
C LEU A 866 -10.67 -25.56 -19.48
N PRO A 867 -10.69 -25.34 -20.82
CA PRO A 867 -10.01 -24.17 -21.44
C PRO A 867 -10.64 -22.82 -21.07
N THR A 868 -11.89 -22.85 -20.63
CA THR A 868 -12.62 -21.75 -20.01
C THR A 868 -13.35 -22.29 -18.78
N GLN A 869 -13.52 -21.46 -17.75
CA GLN A 869 -14.31 -21.84 -16.57
C GLN A 869 -15.77 -21.40 -16.74
N PRO A 870 -16.73 -22.13 -16.15
CA PRO A 870 -18.13 -21.71 -16.15
C PRO A 870 -18.32 -20.50 -15.22
N ASN A 871 -19.52 -19.93 -15.23
CA ASN A 871 -19.94 -18.95 -14.24
C ASN A 871 -20.17 -19.60 -12.85
N ALA A 872 -20.52 -18.78 -11.85
CA ALA A 872 -20.72 -19.23 -10.46
C ALA A 872 -21.85 -20.27 -10.27
N ASP A 873 -22.82 -20.35 -11.18
CA ASP A 873 -23.93 -21.32 -11.19
C ASP A 873 -23.61 -22.58 -12.04
N GLY A 874 -22.39 -22.66 -12.59
CA GLY A 874 -21.88 -23.81 -13.34
C GLY A 874 -22.20 -23.79 -14.84
N TRP A 875 -22.56 -22.63 -15.41
CA TRP A 875 -22.98 -22.49 -16.81
C TRP A 875 -21.95 -21.80 -17.71
N TYR A 876 -21.97 -22.18 -18.99
CA TYR A 876 -21.16 -21.61 -20.07
C TYR A 876 -22.03 -20.89 -21.12
N THR A 877 -21.73 -19.63 -21.42
CA THR A 877 -22.39 -18.84 -22.48
C THR A 877 -21.89 -19.15 -23.90
N ALA A 878 -20.91 -20.05 -24.04
CA ALA A 878 -20.32 -20.52 -25.29
C ALA A 878 -19.69 -21.90 -25.06
N ALA A 879 -19.53 -22.71 -26.12
CA ALA A 879 -18.85 -23.99 -26.00
C ALA A 879 -17.43 -23.83 -25.40
N PRO A 880 -17.04 -24.60 -24.35
CA PRO A 880 -15.87 -24.29 -23.51
C PRO A 880 -14.51 -24.48 -24.20
N GLY A 881 -14.49 -25.03 -25.41
CA GLY A 881 -13.30 -25.48 -26.13
C GLY A 881 -13.00 -26.97 -25.89
N PRO A 882 -11.85 -27.46 -26.36
CA PRO A 882 -11.44 -28.85 -26.21
C PRO A 882 -11.07 -29.14 -24.76
N ILE A 883 -12.00 -29.76 -24.02
CA ILE A 883 -11.79 -30.24 -22.65
C ILE A 883 -10.72 -31.34 -22.69
N SER A 884 -9.77 -31.27 -21.77
CA SER A 884 -8.74 -32.28 -21.62
C SER A 884 -8.80 -32.98 -20.26
N LEU A 885 -8.08 -34.09 -20.13
CA LEU A 885 -7.95 -34.88 -18.90
C LEU A 885 -6.48 -34.93 -18.52
N SER A 886 -6.13 -34.58 -17.28
CA SER A 886 -4.75 -34.61 -16.81
C SER A 886 -4.19 -36.05 -16.77
N HIS A 887 -2.93 -36.19 -17.15
CA HIS A 887 -2.21 -37.46 -17.26
C HIS A 887 -0.71 -37.20 -17.17
N ASP A 888 0.00 -38.04 -16.42
CA ASP A 888 1.45 -38.00 -16.17
C ASP A 888 2.33 -38.37 -17.38
N SER A 889 1.74 -38.58 -18.57
CA SER A 889 2.39 -39.02 -19.82
C SER A 889 3.12 -40.37 -19.76
N ASN A 890 2.89 -41.14 -18.71
CA ASN A 890 3.56 -42.42 -18.43
C ASN A 890 2.92 -43.57 -19.22
N THR A 891 3.74 -44.45 -19.79
CA THR A 891 3.31 -45.54 -20.69
C THR A 891 2.54 -46.67 -20.01
N ASP A 892 2.57 -46.74 -18.68
CA ASP A 892 2.03 -47.88 -17.91
C ASP A 892 0.51 -47.77 -17.64
N VAL A 893 -0.12 -46.65 -18.04
CA VAL A 893 -1.52 -46.32 -17.74
C VAL A 893 -2.26 -45.78 -18.96
N GLU A 894 -3.47 -46.29 -19.24
CA GLU A 894 -4.34 -45.81 -20.32
C GLU A 894 -5.53 -45.00 -19.75
N VAL A 895 -5.72 -43.77 -20.23
CA VAL A 895 -6.88 -42.93 -19.87
C VAL A 895 -8.03 -43.09 -20.88
N GLN A 896 -9.26 -43.19 -20.37
CA GLN A 896 -10.48 -43.30 -21.16
C GLN A 896 -11.59 -42.37 -20.66
N TYR A 897 -12.44 -41.89 -21.57
CA TYR A 897 -13.62 -41.07 -21.28
C TYR A 897 -14.87 -41.57 -22.02
N ARG A 898 -16.05 -41.07 -21.63
CA ARG A 898 -17.29 -41.14 -22.41
C ARG A 898 -18.17 -39.94 -22.09
N ILE A 899 -18.99 -39.52 -23.06
CA ILE A 899 -19.94 -38.41 -22.91
C ILE A 899 -21.36 -38.99 -22.86
N ASP A 900 -22.20 -38.48 -21.96
CA ASP A 900 -23.63 -38.79 -21.78
C ASP A 900 -23.95 -40.30 -21.70
N GLY A 901 -23.08 -41.05 -21.03
CA GLY A 901 -23.22 -42.50 -20.85
C GLY A 901 -22.92 -43.34 -22.10
N GLY A 902 -22.27 -42.76 -23.12
CA GLY A 902 -21.86 -43.43 -24.35
C GLY A 902 -20.80 -44.53 -24.19
N ALA A 903 -20.22 -44.97 -25.32
CA ALA A 903 -19.12 -45.91 -25.31
C ALA A 903 -17.83 -45.25 -24.78
N TRP A 904 -17.03 -46.01 -24.03
CA TRP A 904 -15.69 -45.59 -23.61
C TRP A 904 -14.77 -45.39 -24.83
N GLN A 905 -14.03 -44.28 -24.82
CA GLN A 905 -13.07 -43.86 -25.84
C GLN A 905 -11.72 -43.63 -25.17
N THR A 906 -10.65 -44.20 -25.74
CA THR A 906 -9.27 -44.00 -25.26
C THR A 906 -8.75 -42.64 -25.72
N GLY A 907 -8.21 -41.85 -24.79
CA GLY A 907 -7.67 -40.52 -25.06
C GLY A 907 -7.90 -39.54 -23.92
N THR A 908 -7.30 -38.36 -24.03
CA THR A 908 -7.26 -37.32 -22.99
C THR A 908 -7.81 -35.96 -23.45
N THR A 909 -8.49 -35.87 -24.60
CA THR A 909 -9.09 -34.62 -25.11
C THR A 909 -10.38 -34.89 -25.89
N PHE A 910 -11.39 -34.02 -25.72
CA PHE A 910 -12.69 -34.08 -26.40
C PHE A 910 -13.41 -32.72 -26.40
N ASP A 911 -14.37 -32.53 -27.30
CA ASP A 911 -15.20 -31.33 -27.40
C ASP A 911 -16.64 -31.57 -26.91
N ILE A 912 -17.25 -30.57 -26.27
CA ILE A 912 -18.70 -30.50 -26.03
C ILE A 912 -19.18 -29.15 -26.59
N THR A 913 -20.20 -29.18 -27.45
CA THR A 913 -20.57 -28.05 -28.33
C THR A 913 -22.08 -27.85 -28.50
N ALA A 914 -22.90 -28.53 -27.70
CA ALA A 914 -24.35 -28.40 -27.70
C ALA A 914 -24.84 -27.83 -26.36
N ASP A 915 -25.98 -27.16 -26.40
CA ASP A 915 -26.60 -26.55 -25.22
C ASP A 915 -27.38 -27.60 -24.41
N GLY A 916 -27.29 -27.52 -23.07
CA GLY A 916 -27.92 -28.42 -22.11
C GLY A 916 -26.99 -28.90 -20.98
N ASP A 917 -27.53 -29.76 -20.12
CA ASP A 917 -26.80 -30.50 -19.08
C ASP A 917 -26.11 -31.74 -19.70
N HIS A 918 -24.79 -31.68 -19.90
CA HIS A 918 -23.96 -32.81 -20.32
C HIS A 918 -23.20 -33.43 -19.14
N ARG A 919 -22.86 -34.72 -19.24
CA ARG A 919 -22.04 -35.41 -18.23
C ARG A 919 -20.99 -36.33 -18.87
N VAL A 920 -19.73 -36.05 -18.61
CA VAL A 920 -18.58 -36.89 -18.95
C VAL A 920 -18.30 -37.86 -17.82
N ASP A 921 -18.04 -39.14 -18.10
CA ASP A 921 -17.31 -40.03 -17.19
C ASP A 921 -15.87 -40.23 -17.70
N TYR A 922 -14.90 -40.37 -16.80
CA TYR A 922 -13.51 -40.69 -17.10
C TYR A 922 -12.95 -41.77 -16.15
N ARG A 923 -11.90 -42.49 -16.59
CA ARG A 923 -11.20 -43.54 -15.81
C ARG A 923 -9.79 -43.79 -16.31
N ALA A 924 -8.95 -44.42 -15.48
CA ALA A 924 -7.65 -44.97 -15.87
C ALA A 924 -7.63 -46.50 -15.84
N LEU A 925 -6.81 -47.11 -16.70
CA LEU A 925 -6.47 -48.54 -16.71
C LEU A 925 -4.96 -48.73 -16.50
N TRP A 926 -4.54 -49.29 -15.36
CA TRP A 926 -3.16 -49.68 -15.08
C TRP A 926 -2.91 -51.12 -15.56
N ASN A 927 -2.01 -51.33 -16.51
CA ASN A 927 -1.79 -52.67 -17.14
C ASN A 927 -3.10 -53.37 -17.59
N GLY A 928 -4.13 -52.60 -17.99
CA GLY A 928 -5.43 -53.11 -18.40
C GLY A 928 -6.42 -53.45 -17.27
N ALA A 929 -6.07 -53.21 -16.00
CA ALA A 929 -7.00 -53.23 -14.88
C ALA A 929 -7.47 -51.81 -14.54
N GLU A 930 -8.77 -51.63 -14.30
CA GLU A 930 -9.31 -50.32 -13.89
C GLU A 930 -8.80 -49.90 -12.51
N VAL A 931 -8.50 -48.61 -12.35
CA VAL A 931 -8.10 -47.98 -11.09
C VAL A 931 -9.28 -47.12 -10.61
N PRO A 932 -10.16 -47.63 -9.72
CA PRO A 932 -11.40 -46.95 -9.35
C PRO A 932 -11.18 -45.61 -8.65
N GLU A 933 -10.03 -45.44 -7.98
CA GLU A 933 -9.67 -44.26 -7.21
C GLU A 933 -9.38 -43.03 -8.09
N VAL A 934 -9.23 -43.20 -9.41
CA VAL A 934 -9.04 -42.10 -10.37
C VAL A 934 -10.13 -42.07 -11.46
N ALA A 935 -11.24 -42.77 -11.23
CA ALA A 935 -12.43 -42.68 -12.07
C ALA A 935 -13.39 -41.63 -11.52
N GLY A 936 -13.93 -40.77 -12.39
CA GLY A 936 -14.74 -39.63 -11.98
C GLY A 936 -15.72 -39.17 -13.05
N SER A 937 -16.40 -38.06 -12.80
CA SER A 937 -17.32 -37.48 -13.79
C SER A 937 -17.48 -35.97 -13.68
N LEU A 938 -17.41 -35.31 -14.83
CA LEU A 938 -17.55 -33.86 -15.00
C LEU A 938 -18.96 -33.52 -15.53
N PRO A 939 -19.75 -32.67 -14.83
CA PRO A 939 -20.88 -32.00 -15.44
C PRO A 939 -20.41 -30.82 -16.31
N VAL A 940 -21.02 -30.63 -17.48
CA VAL A 940 -20.75 -29.49 -18.37
C VAL A 940 -22.09 -28.91 -18.83
N ARG A 941 -22.37 -27.66 -18.48
CA ARG A 941 -23.68 -27.01 -18.73
C ARG A 941 -23.48 -25.85 -19.69
N ILE A 942 -24.04 -25.93 -20.88
CA ILE A 942 -23.85 -24.91 -21.93
C ILE A 942 -25.21 -24.30 -22.26
N ASP A 943 -25.27 -22.98 -22.38
CA ASP A 943 -26.45 -22.24 -22.80
C ASP A 943 -26.01 -20.99 -23.59
N THR A 944 -26.19 -21.01 -24.90
CA THR A 944 -25.83 -19.91 -25.81
C THR A 944 -27.00 -18.97 -26.12
N ALA A 945 -28.17 -19.22 -25.52
CA ALA A 945 -29.42 -18.57 -25.90
C ALA A 945 -29.86 -17.51 -24.88
N ALA A 946 -29.73 -16.23 -25.25
CA ALA A 946 -30.26 -15.14 -24.42
C ALA A 946 -31.78 -15.28 -24.17
N PRO A 947 -32.26 -14.92 -22.95
CA PRO A 947 -33.65 -15.05 -22.57
C PRO A 947 -34.55 -14.14 -23.42
N THR A 948 -35.86 -14.42 -23.41
CA THR A 948 -36.84 -13.64 -24.17
C THR A 948 -37.93 -13.06 -23.28
N THR A 949 -38.14 -11.74 -23.31
CA THR A 949 -39.17 -11.06 -22.51
C THR A 949 -40.35 -10.57 -23.34
N GLU A 950 -41.57 -10.88 -22.91
CA GLU A 950 -42.80 -10.23 -23.41
C GLU A 950 -43.38 -9.29 -22.35
N ALA A 951 -43.34 -7.98 -22.62
CA ALA A 951 -43.96 -6.95 -21.79
C ALA A 951 -45.48 -6.84 -22.05
N ARG A 952 -46.27 -6.57 -20.99
CA ARG A 952 -47.74 -6.46 -21.06
C ARG A 952 -48.25 -5.38 -20.11
N VAL A 953 -49.18 -4.54 -20.53
CA VAL A 953 -49.93 -3.70 -19.58
C VAL A 953 -50.94 -4.58 -18.82
N ALA A 954 -50.85 -4.59 -17.50
CA ALA A 954 -51.83 -5.23 -16.63
C ALA A 954 -53.19 -4.54 -16.77
N LYS A 955 -54.27 -5.32 -16.88
CA LYS A 955 -55.61 -4.77 -17.16
C LYS A 955 -56.28 -4.27 -15.88
N PRO A 956 -56.57 -2.96 -15.74
CA PRO A 956 -57.67 -2.53 -14.89
C PRO A 956 -59.00 -3.07 -15.45
N SER A 957 -59.97 -3.28 -14.59
CA SER A 957 -61.11 -4.15 -14.85
C SER A 957 -62.29 -3.50 -15.58
N THR A 958 -62.16 -3.16 -16.87
CA THR A 958 -63.32 -3.17 -17.80
C THR A 958 -63.00 -3.15 -19.29
N LEU A 959 -63.63 -4.08 -20.02
CA LEU A 959 -63.83 -4.18 -21.48
C LEU A 959 -62.60 -4.13 -22.42
N LEU A 960 -62.69 -4.86 -23.52
CA LEU A 960 -61.56 -5.19 -24.40
C LEU A 960 -61.92 -4.95 -25.87
N ARG A 961 -60.99 -4.40 -26.65
CA ARG A 961 -60.99 -4.53 -28.12
C ARG A 961 -59.58 -4.88 -28.61
N MET A 962 -59.45 -5.98 -29.34
CA MET A 962 -58.15 -6.52 -29.76
C MET A 962 -57.61 -5.87 -31.03
N MET A 963 -56.27 -5.75 -31.10
CA MET A 963 -55.52 -5.84 -32.35
C MET A 963 -54.09 -6.38 -32.08
N ARG A 964 -53.51 -7.04 -33.08
CA ARG A 964 -52.13 -7.55 -33.22
C ARG A 964 -51.82 -7.57 -34.75
N PRO A 965 -50.56 -7.67 -35.23
CA PRO A 965 -49.32 -7.95 -34.49
C PRO A 965 -48.14 -6.96 -34.73
N ALA A 966 -47.14 -7.09 -33.85
CA ALA A 966 -45.71 -6.75 -34.02
C ALA A 966 -45.27 -5.27 -34.23
N ALA A 967 -44.16 -4.94 -33.55
CA ALA A 967 -43.44 -3.66 -33.52
C ALA A 967 -44.24 -2.45 -32.99
N VAL A 968 -43.68 -1.79 -31.95
CA VAL A 968 -44.27 -0.69 -31.18
C VAL A 968 -45.61 -1.05 -30.53
N PHE A 969 -45.58 -1.46 -29.27
CA PHE A 969 -46.75 -1.36 -28.41
C PHE A 969 -47.01 0.12 -28.09
N GLN A 970 -48.17 0.62 -28.51
CA GLN A 970 -48.85 1.76 -27.90
C GLN A 970 -50.06 1.25 -27.13
N ALA A 971 -50.20 1.65 -25.87
CA ALA A 971 -51.33 1.28 -25.02
C ALA A 971 -51.89 2.51 -24.30
N LEU A 972 -53.21 2.67 -24.34
CA LEU A 972 -53.93 3.70 -23.59
C LEU A 972 -54.37 3.12 -22.24
N ALA A 973 -54.03 3.80 -21.13
CA ALA A 973 -54.38 3.37 -19.78
C ALA A 973 -55.07 4.50 -18.98
N PRO A 974 -55.93 4.16 -18.00
CA PRO A 974 -56.46 5.13 -17.03
C PRO A 974 -55.35 5.61 -16.07
N ALA A 975 -55.70 6.52 -15.15
CA ALA A 975 -54.79 7.36 -14.35
C ALA A 975 -53.64 6.66 -13.57
N GLU A 976 -53.68 5.35 -13.39
CA GLU A 976 -52.55 4.53 -12.94
C GLU A 976 -52.48 3.28 -13.81
N ALA A 977 -51.25 2.89 -14.21
CA ALA A 977 -51.02 1.73 -15.07
C ALA A 977 -49.81 0.92 -14.59
N THR A 978 -49.80 -0.39 -14.86
CA THR A 978 -48.65 -1.25 -14.53
C THR A 978 -48.24 -2.03 -15.78
N VAL A 979 -46.97 -1.93 -16.17
CA VAL A 979 -46.36 -2.85 -17.15
C VAL A 979 -45.78 -4.02 -16.38
N VAL A 980 -46.10 -5.23 -16.79
CA VAL A 980 -45.59 -6.49 -16.25
C VAL A 980 -44.73 -7.16 -17.32
N PHE A 981 -43.56 -7.63 -16.92
CA PHE A 981 -42.63 -8.36 -17.77
C PHE A 981 -42.78 -9.85 -17.51
N THR A 982 -42.76 -10.67 -18.57
CA THR A 982 -42.69 -12.12 -18.46
C THR A 982 -41.53 -12.60 -19.31
N ALA A 983 -40.43 -12.93 -18.66
CA ALA A 983 -39.23 -13.46 -19.27
C ALA A 983 -39.26 -14.99 -19.27
N THR A 984 -38.74 -15.59 -20.34
CA THR A 984 -38.57 -17.04 -20.48
C THR A 984 -37.25 -17.36 -21.17
N ASP A 985 -36.52 -18.29 -20.57
CA ASP A 985 -35.46 -19.08 -21.21
C ASP A 985 -35.83 -20.58 -21.13
N ALA A 986 -35.21 -21.40 -21.97
CA ALA A 986 -35.45 -22.83 -22.15
C ALA A 986 -34.33 -23.75 -21.61
N THR A 987 -33.16 -23.21 -21.23
CA THR A 987 -31.95 -23.99 -20.92
C THR A 987 -31.47 -23.74 -19.48
N SER A 988 -30.91 -22.55 -19.17
CA SER A 988 -30.44 -22.19 -17.83
C SER A 988 -31.52 -21.52 -16.96
N GLY A 989 -32.53 -20.90 -17.58
CA GLY A 989 -33.61 -20.18 -16.92
C GLY A 989 -33.28 -18.71 -16.64
N VAL A 990 -34.28 -17.91 -16.23
CA VAL A 990 -34.09 -16.45 -16.06
C VAL A 990 -33.60 -16.09 -14.66
N ALA A 991 -32.46 -15.40 -14.56
CA ALA A 991 -31.91 -14.90 -13.30
C ALA A 991 -32.40 -13.48 -12.96
N LEU A 992 -32.44 -12.58 -13.94
CA LEU A 992 -32.79 -11.17 -13.74
C LEU A 992 -33.74 -10.65 -14.83
N THR A 993 -34.65 -9.77 -14.44
CA THR A 993 -35.39 -8.89 -15.35
C THR A 993 -35.30 -7.47 -14.83
N GLU A 994 -34.98 -6.51 -15.71
CA GLU A 994 -34.74 -5.11 -15.37
C GLU A 994 -35.38 -4.17 -16.40
N TYR A 995 -35.73 -2.97 -15.94
CA TYR A 995 -36.38 -1.95 -16.77
C TYR A 995 -35.78 -0.56 -16.53
N SER A 996 -35.97 0.32 -17.51
CA SER A 996 -35.70 1.76 -17.42
C SER A 996 -36.96 2.50 -17.86
N LEU A 997 -37.45 3.41 -17.03
CA LEU A 997 -38.65 4.21 -17.27
C LEU A 997 -38.22 5.62 -17.64
N ASP A 998 -38.67 6.15 -18.78
CA ASP A 998 -38.44 7.52 -19.23
C ASP A 998 -36.95 7.96 -19.29
N GLY A 999 -36.04 6.98 -19.35
CA GLY A 999 -34.59 7.21 -19.37
C GLY A 999 -33.91 7.18 -17.99
N THR A 1000 -34.59 6.74 -16.93
CA THR A 1000 -33.95 6.49 -15.61
C THR A 1000 -32.87 5.42 -15.72
N THR A 1001 -32.06 5.31 -14.65
CA THR A 1001 -31.24 4.12 -14.39
C THR A 1001 -32.06 2.83 -14.50
N TRP A 1002 -31.38 1.76 -14.93
CA TRP A 1002 -31.98 0.43 -14.95
C TRP A 1002 -32.28 -0.05 -13.53
N THR A 1003 -33.45 -0.64 -13.35
CA THR A 1003 -34.01 -1.06 -12.06
C THR A 1003 -34.48 -2.50 -12.18
N ALA A 1004 -34.04 -3.37 -11.26
CA ALA A 1004 -34.50 -4.76 -11.22
C ALA A 1004 -35.99 -4.83 -10.87
N GLY A 1005 -36.77 -5.63 -11.60
CA GLY A 1005 -38.18 -5.87 -11.30
C GLY A 1005 -38.98 -6.46 -12.46
N SER A 1006 -39.89 -7.38 -12.12
CA SER A 1006 -40.84 -8.00 -13.06
C SER A 1006 -42.05 -7.11 -13.39
N SER A 1007 -42.14 -5.89 -12.84
CA SER A 1007 -43.14 -4.90 -13.22
C SER A 1007 -42.73 -3.47 -12.87
N VAL A 1008 -43.33 -2.49 -13.54
CA VAL A 1008 -43.18 -1.05 -13.30
C VAL A 1008 -44.54 -0.37 -13.30
N ALA A 1009 -44.77 0.53 -12.33
CA ALA A 1009 -45.95 1.40 -12.29
C ALA A 1009 -45.68 2.71 -13.02
N LEU A 1010 -46.66 3.18 -13.80
CA LEU A 1010 -46.65 4.44 -14.52
C LEU A 1010 -47.60 5.42 -13.84
N THR A 1011 -47.10 6.62 -13.53
CA THR A 1011 -47.81 7.63 -12.76
C THR A 1011 -47.69 9.00 -13.42
N GLY A 1012 -48.76 9.79 -13.34
CA GLY A 1012 -48.92 10.99 -14.18
C GLY A 1012 -49.64 10.67 -15.49
N ALA A 1013 -49.88 11.69 -16.32
CA ALA A 1013 -50.52 11.54 -17.62
C ALA A 1013 -49.59 12.08 -18.73
N GLY A 1014 -49.37 11.26 -19.75
CA GLY A 1014 -48.36 11.48 -20.80
C GLY A 1014 -47.96 10.18 -21.50
N ASP A 1015 -47.01 10.28 -22.42
CA ASP A 1015 -46.36 9.13 -23.03
C ASP A 1015 -45.14 8.72 -22.19
N HIS A 1016 -45.14 7.50 -21.68
CA HIS A 1016 -44.02 6.90 -20.96
C HIS A 1016 -43.26 5.90 -21.83
N VAL A 1017 -41.94 5.93 -21.82
CA VAL A 1017 -41.06 4.99 -22.52
C VAL A 1017 -40.51 3.98 -21.53
N VAL A 1018 -40.94 2.72 -21.67
CA VAL A 1018 -40.47 1.60 -20.85
C VAL A 1018 -39.50 0.77 -21.68
N ARG A 1019 -38.22 0.82 -21.33
CA ARG A 1019 -37.20 -0.10 -21.84
C ARG A 1019 -37.09 -1.29 -20.89
N PHE A 1020 -36.85 -2.49 -21.41
CA PHE A 1020 -36.73 -3.71 -20.60
C PHE A 1020 -35.75 -4.71 -21.22
N ARG A 1021 -35.10 -5.51 -20.37
CA ARG A 1021 -34.28 -6.67 -20.75
C ARG A 1021 -34.25 -7.69 -19.61
N SER A 1022 -33.85 -8.91 -19.94
CA SER A 1022 -33.54 -9.96 -18.97
C SER A 1022 -32.17 -10.58 -19.21
N THR A 1023 -31.66 -11.22 -18.15
CA THR A 1023 -30.44 -12.02 -18.13
C THR A 1023 -30.79 -13.41 -17.62
N ASP A 1024 -30.27 -14.45 -18.25
CA ASP A 1024 -30.44 -15.84 -17.82
C ASP A 1024 -29.44 -16.23 -16.70
N VAL A 1025 -29.49 -17.48 -16.26
CA VAL A 1025 -28.59 -18.03 -15.23
C VAL A 1025 -27.21 -18.34 -15.81
N ALA A 1026 -27.04 -18.44 -17.13
CA ALA A 1026 -25.73 -18.51 -17.79
C ALA A 1026 -25.01 -17.14 -17.85
N GLY A 1027 -25.76 -16.05 -17.88
CA GLY A 1027 -25.26 -14.67 -18.02
C GLY A 1027 -25.47 -14.06 -19.41
N ASN A 1028 -26.19 -14.72 -20.33
CA ASN A 1028 -26.55 -14.09 -21.60
C ASN A 1028 -27.64 -13.03 -21.36
N VAL A 1029 -27.48 -11.87 -22.01
CA VAL A 1029 -28.36 -10.71 -21.83
C VAL A 1029 -29.15 -10.45 -23.11
N GLU A 1030 -30.48 -10.33 -23.03
CA GLU A 1030 -31.30 -10.03 -24.21
C GLU A 1030 -31.07 -8.59 -24.72
N HIS A 1031 -31.25 -8.38 -26.03
CA HIS A 1031 -31.23 -7.03 -26.59
C HIS A 1031 -32.37 -6.17 -26.04
N ALA A 1032 -32.01 -5.13 -25.29
CA ALA A 1032 -32.92 -4.20 -24.62
C ALA A 1032 -34.07 -3.70 -25.52
N GLN A 1033 -35.26 -4.21 -25.26
CA GLN A 1033 -36.50 -3.87 -25.94
C GLN A 1033 -37.08 -2.54 -25.43
N SER A 1034 -38.13 -2.04 -26.09
CA SER A 1034 -38.81 -0.80 -25.69
C SER A 1034 -40.30 -0.80 -26.08
N ALA A 1035 -41.13 -0.25 -25.21
CA ALA A 1035 -42.56 0.00 -25.41
C ALA A 1035 -42.92 1.43 -24.98
N THR A 1036 -43.99 1.99 -25.56
CA THR A 1036 -44.50 3.33 -25.22
C THR A 1036 -45.93 3.23 -24.71
N VAL A 1037 -46.19 3.71 -23.50
CA VAL A 1037 -47.51 3.59 -22.85
C VAL A 1037 -48.04 4.98 -22.53
N THR A 1038 -49.23 5.28 -23.05
CA THR A 1038 -49.88 6.58 -22.92
C THR A 1038 -50.89 6.52 -21.77
N VAL A 1039 -50.59 7.18 -20.66
CA VAL A 1039 -51.49 7.28 -19.51
C VAL A 1039 -52.38 8.50 -19.65
N VAL A 1040 -53.70 8.32 -19.52
CA VAL A 1040 -54.71 9.35 -19.81
C VAL A 1040 -55.35 9.86 -18.52
N ALA A 1041 -55.33 11.18 -18.31
CA ALA A 1041 -55.94 11.81 -17.16
C ALA A 1041 -57.48 11.66 -17.16
N GLY A 1042 -58.02 11.03 -16.11
CA GLY A 1042 -59.46 10.96 -15.87
C GLY A 1042 -60.00 12.26 -15.29
N THR A 1043 -60.99 12.87 -15.95
CA THR A 1043 -61.71 14.03 -15.41
C THR A 1043 -62.92 13.60 -14.58
N ALA A 1044 -63.07 14.16 -13.39
CA ALA A 1044 -64.30 14.03 -12.61
C ALA A 1044 -65.41 14.89 -13.26
N PRO A 1045 -66.68 14.42 -13.31
CA PRO A 1045 -67.80 15.26 -13.76
C PRO A 1045 -67.99 16.44 -12.80
N GLY A 1046 -67.94 17.67 -13.32
CA GLY A 1046 -68.05 18.89 -12.51
C GLY A 1046 -69.49 19.32 -12.24
N ASP A 1047 -69.71 19.91 -11.06
CA ASP A 1047 -70.97 20.56 -10.68
C ASP A 1047 -71.21 21.86 -11.48
N GLY A 1048 -72.49 22.21 -11.66
CA GLY A 1048 -72.90 23.48 -12.24
C GLY A 1048 -74.41 23.72 -12.16
N ASP A 1049 -74.82 24.69 -11.32
CA ASP A 1049 -76.18 25.23 -11.28
C ASP A 1049 -76.61 25.73 -12.68
N GLY A 1050 -77.85 25.60 -13.16
CA GLY A 1050 -79.16 25.81 -12.52
C GLY A 1050 -79.84 27.03 -13.19
N PRO A 1051 -81.06 27.48 -12.81
CA PRO A 1051 -82.17 26.83 -12.09
C PRO A 1051 -83.51 26.89 -12.90
N GLY A 1052 -84.62 26.34 -12.38
CA GLY A 1052 -85.97 26.74 -12.86
C GLY A 1052 -87.16 25.81 -12.56
N THR A 1053 -87.96 26.16 -11.53
CA THR A 1053 -89.41 25.82 -11.30
C THR A 1053 -89.92 24.38 -11.56
N GLY A 1054 -90.63 23.68 -10.68
CA GLY A 1054 -91.24 24.01 -9.38
C GLY A 1054 -92.59 23.26 -9.20
N SER A 1055 -92.96 22.95 -7.94
CA SER A 1055 -94.23 22.34 -7.46
C SER A 1055 -94.46 20.82 -7.63
N GLY A 1056 -95.19 20.20 -6.68
CA GLY A 1056 -95.79 18.86 -6.79
C GLY A 1056 -95.39 17.82 -5.74
N THR A 1057 -96.19 17.65 -4.69
CA THR A 1057 -96.17 16.52 -3.73
C THR A 1057 -97.44 15.64 -3.90
N PRO A 1058 -97.63 14.51 -3.19
CA PRO A 1058 -96.72 13.40 -2.80
C PRO A 1058 -97.30 12.00 -3.15
N GLY A 1059 -96.58 10.90 -2.93
CA GLY A 1059 -97.20 9.56 -2.90
C GLY A 1059 -96.26 8.34 -2.86
N ALA A 1060 -96.63 7.32 -2.09
CA ALA A 1060 -96.09 5.95 -2.04
C ALA A 1060 -97.30 4.96 -2.05
N PRO A 1061 -97.21 3.62 -1.85
CA PRO A 1061 -96.05 2.70 -1.77
C PRO A 1061 -96.22 1.44 -2.69
N GLY A 1062 -95.35 0.41 -2.57
CA GLY A 1062 -95.68 -0.93 -3.11
C GLY A 1062 -94.56 -1.99 -3.14
N ALA A 1063 -94.85 -3.19 -2.60
CA ALA A 1063 -94.19 -4.50 -2.81
C ALA A 1063 -95.31 -5.53 -3.16
N PRO A 1064 -95.14 -6.88 -3.35
CA PRO A 1064 -93.98 -7.75 -3.08
C PRO A 1064 -93.75 -9.01 -4.00
N ALA A 1065 -92.74 -9.84 -3.64
CA ALA A 1065 -92.66 -11.33 -3.62
C ALA A 1065 -92.72 -12.29 -4.86
N GLY A 1066 -91.78 -13.26 -4.87
CA GLY A 1066 -91.94 -14.70 -5.25
C GLY A 1066 -91.48 -15.18 -6.65
N MET A 1067 -91.30 -16.49 -6.98
CA MET A 1067 -90.94 -17.73 -6.23
C MET A 1067 -90.75 -18.95 -7.21
N VAL A 1068 -89.95 -20.00 -6.87
CA VAL A 1068 -89.81 -21.34 -7.59
C VAL A 1068 -89.09 -21.27 -8.97
N GLY A 1069 -88.45 -22.30 -9.60
CA GLY A 1069 -88.15 -23.74 -9.39
C GLY A 1069 -88.53 -24.62 -10.64
N GLY A 1070 -88.02 -25.82 -10.96
CA GLY A 1070 -87.00 -26.76 -10.42
C GLY A 1070 -86.97 -28.12 -11.21
N SER A 1071 -86.06 -29.08 -10.89
CA SER A 1071 -85.83 -30.43 -11.52
C SER A 1071 -85.30 -30.47 -12.98
N GLY A 1072 -84.63 -31.52 -13.51
CA GLY A 1072 -84.16 -32.84 -13.00
C GLY A 1072 -84.80 -34.05 -13.72
N SER A 1073 -84.16 -35.19 -14.06
CA SER A 1073 -82.78 -35.72 -13.94
C SER A 1073 -82.10 -35.89 -15.33
N SER A 1074 -81.43 -36.94 -15.87
CA SER A 1074 -80.90 -38.32 -15.57
C SER A 1074 -80.16 -38.80 -16.86
N SER A 1075 -79.35 -39.86 -17.04
CA SER A 1075 -78.58 -40.92 -16.32
C SER A 1075 -77.80 -41.72 -17.43
N GLY A 1076 -76.82 -42.64 -17.30
CA GLY A 1076 -76.13 -43.43 -16.25
C GLY A 1076 -75.62 -44.75 -16.92
N GLY A 1077 -74.58 -45.51 -16.48
CA GLY A 1077 -73.67 -45.44 -15.33
C GLY A 1077 -72.83 -46.75 -15.14
N THR A 1078 -72.08 -46.84 -14.03
CA THR A 1078 -71.40 -48.03 -13.41
C THR A 1078 -70.30 -48.78 -14.20
N ALA A 1079 -69.19 -49.28 -13.61
CA ALA A 1079 -68.67 -49.32 -12.22
C ALA A 1079 -67.12 -49.16 -12.25
N GLY A 1080 -66.35 -48.90 -11.17
CA GLY A 1080 -66.59 -48.90 -9.71
C GLY A 1080 -65.89 -50.10 -9.02
N GLY A 1081 -65.07 -49.98 -7.97
CA GLY A 1081 -64.54 -48.85 -7.18
C GLY A 1081 -63.14 -49.22 -6.61
N LEU A 1082 -62.59 -48.73 -5.48
CA LEU A 1082 -62.99 -47.86 -4.35
C LEU A 1082 -61.64 -47.22 -3.83
N ALA A 1083 -61.50 -45.90 -3.55
CA ALA A 1083 -61.84 -45.20 -2.29
C ALA A 1083 -60.74 -45.26 -1.18
N ILE A 1084 -60.50 -44.27 -0.29
CA ILE A 1084 -61.15 -42.95 -0.08
C ILE A 1084 -60.24 -41.95 0.70
N THR A 1085 -60.59 -40.66 0.62
CA THR A 1085 -60.22 -39.37 1.30
C THR A 1085 -59.50 -39.38 2.69
N GLY A 1086 -59.06 -38.25 3.29
CA GLY A 1086 -59.49 -36.84 3.13
C GLY A 1086 -58.78 -35.79 4.02
N SER A 1087 -59.45 -34.66 4.28
CA SER A 1087 -58.83 -33.36 4.61
C SER A 1087 -59.33 -32.66 5.89
N GLU A 1088 -58.44 -31.83 6.47
CA GLU A 1088 -58.70 -30.57 7.21
C GLU A 1088 -59.35 -30.55 8.62
N THR A 1089 -59.34 -29.33 9.21
CA THR A 1089 -60.12 -28.75 10.35
C THR A 1089 -59.39 -28.60 11.72
N PRO A 1090 -59.69 -27.53 12.53
CA PRO A 1090 -58.62 -26.68 13.12
C PRO A 1090 -58.88 -26.08 14.54
N VAL A 1091 -58.08 -25.05 14.93
CA VAL A 1091 -58.31 -24.00 15.98
C VAL A 1091 -58.31 -24.41 17.47
N VAL A 1092 -57.68 -23.59 18.35
CA VAL A 1092 -58.20 -23.03 19.64
C VAL A 1092 -57.12 -22.24 20.40
N LEU A 1093 -57.54 -21.22 21.19
CA LEU A 1093 -56.71 -20.39 22.09
C LEU A 1093 -56.94 -20.78 23.57
N GLY A 1094 -55.93 -20.68 24.45
CA GLY A 1094 -56.12 -20.87 25.90
C GLY A 1094 -54.85 -20.75 26.76
N ILE A 1095 -54.94 -20.21 27.98
CA ILE A 1095 -53.83 -19.87 28.90
C ILE A 1095 -54.15 -20.36 30.34
N LEU A 1096 -53.14 -20.81 31.13
CA LEU A 1096 -52.79 -20.29 32.49
C LEU A 1096 -51.97 -21.25 33.43
N ALA A 1097 -50.64 -21.05 33.50
CA ALA A 1097 -49.71 -21.29 34.65
C ALA A 1097 -49.77 -22.66 35.42
N LEU A 1098 -49.23 -22.98 36.62
CA LEU A 1098 -48.30 -22.48 37.70
C LEU A 1098 -47.63 -23.77 38.31
N VAL A 1099 -46.55 -23.83 39.11
CA VAL A 1099 -45.23 -23.14 39.24
C VAL A 1099 -44.35 -23.93 40.27
N LEU A 1100 -43.01 -23.96 40.18
CA LEU A 1100 -42.08 -24.29 41.30
C LEU A 1100 -40.63 -23.85 40.99
N ALA A 1101 -39.73 -23.74 41.99
CA ALA A 1101 -38.44 -23.02 41.88
C ALA A 1101 -37.33 -23.45 42.88
N GLY A 1102 -36.08 -23.02 42.63
CA GLY A 1102 -34.90 -23.04 43.51
C GLY A 1102 -33.62 -22.60 42.76
N LEU A 1103 -32.96 -21.49 43.11
CA LEU A 1103 -31.88 -21.31 44.12
C LEU A 1103 -30.51 -21.89 43.70
N GLY A 1104 -29.40 -21.14 43.68
CA GLY A 1104 -29.20 -19.69 43.92
C GLY A 1104 -27.72 -19.26 44.09
N ALA A 1105 -27.50 -17.98 44.43
CA ALA A 1105 -26.22 -17.28 44.68
C ALA A 1105 -25.27 -17.10 43.45
N ALA A 1106 -24.64 -15.95 43.11
CA ALA A 1106 -24.42 -14.59 43.66
C ALA A 1106 -23.02 -14.30 44.28
N LEU A 1107 -22.36 -13.25 43.76
CA LEU A 1107 -21.37 -12.43 44.47
C LEU A 1107 -21.23 -11.04 43.80
N LEU A 1108 -20.97 -10.01 44.60
CA LEU A 1108 -20.67 -8.63 44.17
C LEU A 1108 -19.18 -8.33 44.40
N GLY A 1109 -18.61 -7.39 43.64
CA GLY A 1109 -17.31 -6.79 43.94
C GLY A 1109 -17.18 -5.39 43.33
N ALA A 1110 -16.98 -4.36 44.17
CA ALA A 1110 -16.75 -2.98 43.72
C ALA A 1110 -15.84 -2.21 44.68
N ARG A 1111 -15.01 -1.30 44.13
CA ARG A 1111 -14.22 -0.24 44.81
C ARG A 1111 -13.15 -0.68 45.84
N ARG A 1112 -11.84 -0.55 45.49
CA ARG A 1112 -10.94 0.57 45.92
C ARG A 1112 -9.43 0.32 45.71
N ARG A 1113 -8.75 1.37 45.21
CA ARG A 1113 -7.39 1.89 45.55
C ARG A 1113 -6.15 0.96 45.55
N ARG A 1114 -5.12 1.45 44.83
CA ARG A 1114 -3.66 1.39 45.13
C ARG A 1114 -3.06 0.02 45.50
N ALA A 1115 -2.26 -0.52 44.59
CA ALA A 1115 -0.83 -0.22 44.66
C ALA A 1115 -0.54 0.83 43.58
#